data_AF-A0AAN8JIS9-F1
#
_entry.id   AF-A0AAN8JIS9-F1
#
_cell.length_a   1.000
_cell.length_b   1.000
_cell.length_c   1.000
_cell.angle_alpha   90.00
_cell.angle_beta   90.00
_cell.angle_gamma   90.00
#
_symmetry.space_group_name_H-M   'P 1'
#
loop_
_entity.id
_entity.type
_entity.pdbx_description
1 polymer ?
#
loop_
_entity_poly.entity_id
_entity_poly.type
_entity_poly.pdbx_seq_one_letter_code
_entity_poly.pdbx_strand_id
1 'polypeptide(L)'
;MASSALSEDEFHRLQLQLLELRTANYELEGKCKKYERELTVGQERVDVLDKELTKANKVINKSKKTKEVELLMQENDGLQRKLHSQEEEFRLQNQTLMQELSTLVASNEQLEKEITACKDGNTSGKGSNSDLEDEVRRLQAQNAALQKNYNSTKEKYDKELLSLRGGNEVPPSTERESPTGVDERKVEGSDHTDDEVNKINTESANSIEKLSEEIHKLKISLDTELEEKKILKEELSSQEKKLKDQIVVLQDESEKLNEKLKKKQESVIILQKEKEDMFAESSKKIEELQAGRERDKKYYQDLTSKLQTEIEKLKQVGENDQTSADQKMQLLEKTITTLQSQVDAANIVGNQQLQEQTKKYQSEIIELRNNITKLIQEKDDLQIQLKESQKAVSDTMEQFNAAQNDRDSQIQSLQEISKVAEKRKSILDELAIKYQKEIDSHREIVNSMEEKHKVMVNSLQQEIINLQEKIAELEKQTIMFEELQQTHKSVSESKQWLERRLKETEENLDQAKVDHETSLKEMKSSHETETNKLREEHQAEAARLLEEQQTWRMGWEEKENTLLQEIDNLKTSVSSLRQEIKDGVGDKKLHEKKGLTMIKDLKRQLHAERKRTEKLQERLQEVLTDSKDRQSMEDLFRPTDPNDMFRCDDSSVSSWGAGASGNKDSNASGPQSPSHTNTSFNSDVEQEYGDLLTRMGGMQQNSWQLEEKVAHLEMSNACMAEDILRKTAIIEHYVMESRPDHRRLSNHHPHEDKISLKKVLDLVNKGEDNELKDMNKKLQNMVEETLTKNMHLQKDLEMMSNEVVRLSKLTQSDSTDSSTKQKEMAS
;
A
#
# COMPACT_ATOMS: atom_id res chain seq x y z
N MET A 1 -37.35 -33.08 -2.62
CA MET A 1 -37.97 -31.81 -2.15
C MET A 1 -38.49 -31.07 -3.37
N ALA A 2 -39.59 -30.32 -3.27
CA ALA A 2 -40.15 -29.62 -4.42
C ALA A 2 -39.29 -28.39 -4.77
N SER A 3 -38.86 -28.30 -6.03
CA SER A 3 -38.31 -27.06 -6.60
C SER A 3 -39.45 -26.06 -6.77
N SER A 4 -39.50 -25.03 -5.93
CA SER A 4 -40.40 -23.90 -6.17
C SER A 4 -39.98 -23.22 -7.46
N ALA A 5 -40.81 -23.32 -8.50
CA ALA A 5 -40.66 -22.46 -9.66
C ALA A 5 -40.93 -21.01 -9.21
N LEU A 6 -40.13 -20.06 -9.70
CA LEU A 6 -40.43 -18.64 -9.57
C LEU A 6 -41.74 -18.34 -10.30
N SER A 7 -42.56 -17.46 -9.75
CA SER A 7 -43.70 -16.90 -10.50
C SER A 7 -43.18 -16.16 -11.74
N GLU A 8 -43.97 -16.13 -12.81
CA GLU A 8 -43.65 -15.39 -14.03
C GLU A 8 -43.47 -13.89 -13.74
N ASP A 9 -44.28 -13.33 -12.84
CA ASP A 9 -44.13 -11.97 -12.31
C ASP A 9 -42.81 -11.75 -11.54
N GLU A 10 -42.38 -12.73 -10.74
CA GLU A 10 -41.14 -12.65 -9.96
C GLU A 10 -39.92 -12.73 -10.89
N PHE A 11 -39.97 -13.61 -11.89
CA PHE A 11 -38.95 -13.72 -12.92
C PHE A 11 -38.86 -12.44 -13.76
N HIS A 12 -39.99 -11.85 -14.18
CA HIS A 12 -40.00 -10.59 -14.91
C HIS A 12 -39.48 -9.42 -14.07
N ARG A 13 -39.83 -9.38 -12.77
CA ARG A 13 -39.30 -8.38 -11.83
C ARG A 13 -37.79 -8.50 -11.62
N LEU A 14 -37.28 -9.73 -11.53
CA LEU A 14 -35.83 -10.01 -11.49
C LEU A 14 -35.13 -9.64 -12.80
N GLN A 15 -35.76 -9.84 -13.96
CA GLN A 15 -35.22 -9.36 -15.24
C GLN A 15 -35.14 -7.84 -15.30
N LEU A 16 -36.19 -7.12 -14.85
CA LEU A 16 -36.18 -5.65 -14.78
C LEU A 16 -35.05 -5.15 -13.87
N GLN A 17 -34.96 -5.70 -12.64
CA GLN A 17 -33.94 -5.31 -11.67
C GLN A 17 -32.51 -5.62 -12.18
N LEU A 18 -32.33 -6.73 -12.90
CA LEU A 18 -31.04 -7.07 -13.54
C LEU A 18 -30.69 -6.09 -14.68
N LEU A 19 -31.68 -5.63 -15.44
CA LEU A 19 -31.49 -4.64 -16.51
C LEU A 19 -31.17 -3.25 -15.94
N GLU A 20 -31.85 -2.83 -14.87
CA GLU A 20 -31.56 -1.61 -14.11
C GLU A 20 -30.14 -1.63 -13.52
N LEU A 21 -29.76 -2.71 -12.81
CA LEU A 21 -28.43 -2.89 -12.26
C LEU A 21 -27.34 -2.92 -13.35
N ARG A 22 -27.61 -3.54 -14.50
CA ARG A 22 -26.68 -3.54 -15.65
C ARG A 22 -26.52 -2.14 -16.25
N THR A 23 -27.61 -1.37 -16.34
CA THR A 23 -27.59 0.01 -16.85
C THR A 23 -26.83 0.94 -15.89
N ALA A 24 -27.11 0.83 -14.58
CA ALA A 24 -26.38 1.55 -13.53
C ALA A 24 -24.88 1.20 -13.52
N ASN A 25 -24.52 -0.08 -13.73
CA ASN A 25 -23.11 -0.48 -13.85
C ASN A 25 -22.43 0.12 -15.08
N TYR A 26 -23.08 0.18 -16.26
CA TYR A 26 -22.50 0.86 -17.42
C TYR A 26 -22.35 2.39 -17.21
N GLU A 27 -23.30 3.02 -16.52
CA GLU A 27 -23.15 4.44 -16.13
C GLU A 27 -21.99 4.65 -15.15
N LEU A 28 -21.85 3.78 -14.15
CA LEU A 28 -20.75 3.84 -13.17
C LEU A 28 -19.40 3.56 -13.84
N GLU A 29 -19.31 2.58 -14.74
CA GLU A 29 -18.12 2.32 -15.55
C GLU A 29 -17.75 3.55 -16.41
N GLY A 30 -18.74 4.22 -17.01
CA GLY A 30 -18.55 5.47 -17.74
C GLY A 30 -18.05 6.62 -16.85
N LYS A 31 -18.57 6.73 -15.62
CA LYS A 31 -18.13 7.72 -14.61
C LYS A 31 -16.71 7.42 -14.12
N CYS A 32 -16.38 6.17 -13.81
CA CYS A 32 -15.02 5.74 -13.47
C CYS A 32 -14.03 6.08 -14.60
N LYS A 33 -14.32 5.71 -15.85
CA LYS A 33 -13.49 6.06 -17.01
C LYS A 33 -13.36 7.57 -17.24
N LYS A 34 -14.32 8.38 -16.79
CA LYS A 34 -14.19 9.85 -16.81
C LYS A 34 -13.21 10.32 -15.73
N TYR A 35 -13.38 9.87 -14.49
CA TYR A 35 -12.50 10.20 -13.38
C TYR A 35 -11.06 9.69 -13.57
N GLU A 36 -10.85 8.52 -14.18
CA GLU A 36 -9.53 8.00 -14.56
C GLU A 36 -8.80 8.94 -15.53
N ARG A 37 -9.50 9.49 -16.53
CA ARG A 37 -8.92 10.48 -17.46
C ARG A 37 -8.65 11.81 -16.76
N GLU A 38 -9.57 12.29 -15.92
CA GLU A 38 -9.41 13.53 -15.16
C GLU A 38 -8.24 13.44 -14.16
N LEU A 39 -8.07 12.29 -13.51
CA LEU A 39 -6.92 11.97 -12.68
C LEU A 39 -5.62 11.92 -13.49
N THR A 40 -5.63 11.28 -14.66
CA THR A 40 -4.45 11.19 -15.55
C THR A 40 -4.00 12.57 -16.02
N VAL A 41 -4.92 13.42 -16.49
CA VAL A 41 -4.63 14.81 -16.89
C VAL A 41 -4.18 15.66 -15.69
N GLY A 42 -4.73 15.43 -14.50
CA GLY A 42 -4.24 16.02 -13.25
C GLY A 42 -2.79 15.61 -12.94
N GLN A 43 -2.49 14.32 -13.06
CA GLN A 43 -1.16 13.76 -12.85
C GLN A 43 -0.14 14.36 -13.83
N GLU A 44 -0.46 14.42 -15.12
CA GLU A 44 0.36 15.07 -16.15
C GLU A 44 0.60 16.56 -15.86
N ARG A 45 -0.43 17.27 -15.36
CA ARG A 45 -0.32 18.68 -15.01
C ARG A 45 0.61 18.91 -13.81
N VAL A 46 0.55 18.04 -12.80
CA VAL A 46 1.51 18.04 -11.67
C VAL A 46 2.93 17.75 -12.19
N ASP A 47 3.11 16.72 -13.01
CA ASP A 47 4.39 16.34 -13.62
C ASP A 47 5.04 17.49 -14.39
N VAL A 48 4.24 18.30 -15.10
CA VAL A 48 4.70 19.52 -15.80
C VAL A 48 5.09 20.62 -14.81
N LEU A 49 4.26 20.88 -13.79
CA LEU A 49 4.54 21.91 -12.77
C LEU A 49 5.78 21.58 -11.93
N ASP A 50 6.01 20.31 -11.57
CA ASP A 50 7.23 19.89 -10.87
C ASP A 50 8.48 20.02 -11.76
N LYS A 51 8.35 19.74 -13.06
CA LYS A 51 9.42 19.99 -14.05
C LYS A 51 9.70 21.49 -14.21
N GLU A 52 8.71 22.36 -14.05
CA GLU A 52 8.87 23.82 -14.08
C GLU A 52 9.45 24.38 -12.78
N LEU A 53 8.93 23.97 -11.62
CA LEU A 53 9.45 24.29 -10.29
C LEU A 53 10.91 23.83 -10.13
N THR A 54 11.24 22.64 -10.63
CA THR A 54 12.63 22.14 -10.68
C THR A 54 13.53 22.99 -11.57
N LYS A 55 13.04 23.54 -12.69
CA LYS A 55 13.79 24.49 -13.52
C LYS A 55 13.96 25.84 -12.80
N ALA A 56 12.90 26.36 -12.20
CA ALA A 56 12.91 27.60 -11.44
C ALA A 56 13.91 27.54 -10.28
N ASN A 57 13.87 26.48 -9.46
CA ASN A 57 14.83 26.26 -8.38
C ASN A 57 16.27 26.10 -8.91
N LYS A 58 16.48 25.45 -10.07
CA LYS A 58 17.81 25.40 -10.72
C LYS A 58 18.28 26.74 -11.27
N VAL A 59 17.38 27.67 -11.61
CA VAL A 59 17.72 29.06 -11.99
C VAL A 59 17.99 29.90 -10.74
N ILE A 60 17.18 29.78 -9.69
CA ILE A 60 17.38 30.47 -8.40
C ILE A 60 18.72 30.06 -7.77
N ASN A 61 19.01 28.76 -7.68
CA ASN A 61 20.28 28.27 -7.09
C ASN A 61 21.51 28.58 -7.95
N LYS A 62 21.33 28.92 -9.24
CA LYS A 62 22.39 29.45 -10.13
C LYS A 62 22.42 30.99 -10.19
N SER A 63 21.42 31.66 -9.63
CA SER A 63 21.33 33.12 -9.65
C SER A 63 22.42 33.72 -8.77
N LYS A 64 23.15 34.70 -9.31
CA LYS A 64 24.10 35.50 -8.52
C LYS A 64 23.42 36.12 -7.30
N LYS A 65 22.15 36.54 -7.46
CA LYS A 65 21.35 37.18 -6.40
C LYS A 65 21.15 36.29 -5.17
N THR A 66 21.13 34.96 -5.32
CA THR A 66 20.99 34.04 -4.18
C THR A 66 22.27 34.01 -3.35
N LYS A 67 23.43 33.96 -3.99
CA LYS A 67 24.75 34.05 -3.32
C LYS A 67 25.03 35.44 -2.75
N GLU A 68 24.54 36.48 -3.43
CA GLU A 68 24.60 37.86 -2.97
C GLU A 68 23.75 38.06 -1.70
N VAL A 69 22.54 37.49 -1.65
CA VAL A 69 21.72 37.46 -0.42
C VAL A 69 22.37 36.61 0.68
N GLU A 70 22.95 35.46 0.36
CA GLU A 70 23.68 34.60 1.32
C GLU A 70 24.89 35.33 1.95
N LEU A 71 25.66 36.07 1.14
CA LEU A 71 26.76 36.92 1.61
C LEU A 71 26.26 38.12 2.42
N LEU A 72 25.18 38.79 2.01
CA LEU A 72 24.57 39.90 2.76
C LEU A 72 23.98 39.43 4.10
N MET A 73 23.44 38.21 4.18
CA MET A 73 23.04 37.60 5.45
C MET A 73 24.26 37.32 6.33
N GLN A 74 25.32 36.73 5.79
CA GLN A 74 26.57 36.50 6.54
C GLN A 74 27.23 37.79 7.04
N GLU A 75 27.16 38.88 6.26
CA GLU A 75 27.60 40.21 6.66
C GLU A 75 26.70 40.79 7.77
N ASN A 76 25.37 40.69 7.63
CA ASN A 76 24.41 41.14 8.63
C ASN A 76 24.59 40.39 9.96
N ASP A 77 24.74 39.07 9.95
CA ASP A 77 25.09 38.25 11.12
C ASP A 77 26.44 38.66 11.72
N GLY A 78 27.38 39.12 10.89
CA GLY A 78 28.67 39.69 11.33
C GLY A 78 28.52 41.07 11.99
N LEU A 79 27.63 41.91 11.49
CA LEU A 79 27.32 43.23 12.03
C LEU A 79 26.50 43.13 13.33
N GLN A 80 25.51 42.24 13.41
CA GLN A 80 24.74 41.98 14.63
C GLN A 80 25.61 41.48 15.77
N ARG A 81 26.57 40.57 15.51
CA ARG A 81 27.53 40.14 16.54
C ARG A 81 28.46 41.26 17.00
N LYS A 82 28.88 42.16 16.10
CA LYS A 82 29.66 43.36 16.47
C LYS A 82 28.84 44.35 17.30
N LEU A 83 27.58 44.59 16.90
CA LEU A 83 26.66 45.45 17.64
C LEU A 83 26.43 44.89 19.05
N HIS A 84 26.16 43.59 19.17
CA HIS A 84 25.94 42.97 20.47
C HIS A 84 27.19 43.00 21.36
N SER A 85 28.39 42.78 20.80
CA SER A 85 29.66 42.98 21.53
C SER A 85 29.80 44.42 22.03
N GLN A 86 29.41 45.42 21.23
CA GLN A 86 29.43 46.83 21.64
C GLN A 86 28.35 47.18 22.67
N GLU A 87 27.18 46.54 22.61
CA GLU A 87 26.13 46.64 23.63
C GLU A 87 26.59 46.03 24.96
N GLU A 88 27.27 44.88 24.93
CA GLU A 88 27.86 44.23 26.10
C GLU A 88 29.02 45.07 26.69
N GLU A 89 29.93 45.58 25.85
CA GLU A 89 31.01 46.50 26.25
C GLU A 89 30.45 47.78 26.89
N PHE A 90 29.46 48.44 26.26
CA PHE A 90 28.82 49.63 26.80
C PHE A 90 28.06 49.35 28.09
N ARG A 91 27.35 48.22 28.17
CA ARG A 91 26.67 47.77 29.39
C ARG A 91 27.66 47.51 30.52
N LEU A 92 28.79 46.86 30.23
CA LEU A 92 29.86 46.60 31.20
C LEU A 92 30.53 47.90 31.66
N GLN A 93 30.78 48.84 30.74
CA GLN A 93 31.32 50.17 31.05
C GLN A 93 30.35 50.94 31.97
N ASN A 94 29.05 50.96 31.64
CA ASN A 94 28.04 51.65 32.44
C ASN A 94 27.83 50.98 33.81
N GLN A 95 27.88 49.65 33.88
CA GLN A 95 27.87 48.92 35.15
C GLN A 95 29.10 49.25 36.01
N THR A 96 30.30 49.33 35.40
CA THR A 96 31.54 49.70 36.08
C THR A 96 31.46 51.13 36.60
N LEU A 97 31.00 52.08 35.78
CA LEU A 97 30.80 53.48 36.17
C LEU A 97 29.80 53.61 37.34
N MET A 98 28.72 52.83 37.34
CA MET A 98 27.77 52.79 38.46
C MET A 98 28.36 52.18 39.74
N GLN A 99 29.26 51.20 39.63
CA GLN A 99 30.01 50.65 40.77
C GLN A 99 31.04 51.66 41.32
N GLU A 100 31.77 52.35 40.44
CA GLU A 100 32.69 53.44 40.82
C GLU A 100 31.93 54.60 41.48
N LEU A 101 30.80 55.03 40.91
CA LEU A 101 29.92 56.04 41.50
C LEU A 101 29.42 55.60 42.89
N SER A 102 28.94 54.36 43.02
CA SER A 102 28.48 53.84 44.32
C SER A 102 29.62 53.76 45.34
N THR A 103 30.85 53.50 44.91
CA THR A 103 32.04 53.46 45.78
C THR A 103 32.45 54.88 46.21
N LEU A 104 32.39 55.85 45.29
CA LEU A 104 32.62 57.27 45.59
C LEU A 104 31.54 57.84 46.52
N VAL A 105 30.27 57.48 46.33
CA VAL A 105 29.18 57.86 47.24
C VAL A 105 29.39 57.26 48.63
N ALA A 106 29.72 55.97 48.74
CA ALA A 106 30.03 55.34 50.02
C ALA A 106 31.26 55.97 50.71
N SER A 107 32.29 56.32 49.95
CA SER A 107 33.48 57.02 50.47
C SER A 107 33.16 58.46 50.91
N ASN A 108 32.29 59.17 50.18
CA ASN A 108 31.84 60.51 50.56
C ASN A 108 30.94 60.45 51.81
N GLU A 109 30.02 59.48 51.90
CA GLU A 109 29.26 59.22 53.12
C GLU A 109 30.16 58.89 54.31
N GLN A 110 31.24 58.13 54.11
CA GLN A 110 32.21 57.85 55.17
C GLN A 110 32.97 59.12 55.58
N LEU A 111 33.45 59.92 54.62
CA LEU A 111 34.10 61.20 54.90
C LEU A 111 33.15 62.19 55.59
N GLU A 112 31.87 62.22 55.23
CA GLU A 112 30.85 63.00 55.93
C GLU A 112 30.63 62.50 57.37
N LYS A 113 30.59 61.18 57.60
CA LYS A 113 30.51 60.57 58.94
C LYS A 113 31.77 60.83 59.77
N GLU A 114 32.95 60.87 59.15
CA GLU A 114 34.20 61.27 59.80
C GLU A 114 34.23 62.77 60.10
N ILE A 115 33.70 63.62 59.21
CA ILE A 115 33.55 65.06 59.43
C ILE A 115 32.52 65.37 60.52
N THR A 116 31.40 64.66 60.60
CA THR A 116 30.45 64.82 61.73
C THR A 116 31.03 64.28 63.02
N ALA A 117 31.65 63.10 63.03
CA ALA A 117 32.34 62.58 64.22
C ALA A 117 33.47 63.52 64.71
N CYS A 118 34.22 64.16 63.79
CA CYS A 118 35.22 65.17 64.16
C CYS A 118 34.57 66.47 64.67
N LYS A 119 33.45 66.91 64.11
CA LYS A 119 32.69 68.07 64.62
C LYS A 119 32.13 67.81 66.00
N ASP A 120 31.51 66.65 66.21
CA ASP A 120 30.92 66.23 67.49
C ASP A 120 32.01 66.02 68.55
N GLY A 121 33.13 65.38 68.18
CA GLY A 121 34.34 65.34 69.01
C GLY A 121 34.83 66.74 69.40
N ASN A 122 34.86 67.67 68.45
CA ASN A 122 35.21 69.07 68.70
C ASN A 122 34.18 69.84 69.56
N THR A 123 32.92 69.37 69.68
CA THR A 123 31.97 69.94 70.67
C THR A 123 32.34 69.62 72.13
N SER A 124 33.15 68.58 72.36
CA SER A 124 33.76 68.29 73.66
C SER A 124 35.11 68.99 73.90
N GLY A 125 35.61 69.75 72.90
CA GLY A 125 36.89 70.47 72.91
C GLY A 125 36.79 71.98 73.22
N LYS A 126 35.87 72.42 74.10
CA LYS A 126 35.68 73.85 74.46
C LYS A 126 36.81 74.42 75.34
N GLY A 127 38.05 74.42 74.85
CA GLY A 127 39.24 74.84 75.62
C GLY A 127 40.23 75.75 74.88
N SER A 128 39.82 76.42 73.79
CA SER A 128 40.71 77.30 73.02
C SER A 128 39.99 78.51 72.39
N ASN A 129 38.90 78.30 71.64
CA ASN A 129 38.20 79.41 70.98
C ASN A 129 37.39 80.31 71.95
N SER A 130 36.90 79.79 73.08
CA SER A 130 36.18 80.62 74.06
C SER A 130 37.11 81.66 74.68
N ASP A 131 38.30 81.23 75.10
CA ASP A 131 39.31 82.10 75.68
C ASP A 131 39.81 83.13 74.66
N LEU A 132 39.93 82.77 73.38
CA LEU A 132 40.27 83.70 72.30
C LEU A 132 39.16 84.72 72.02
N GLU A 133 37.87 84.34 72.03
CA GLU A 133 36.77 85.29 71.84
C GLU A 133 36.63 86.28 73.01
N ASP A 134 36.78 85.80 74.25
CA ASP A 134 36.74 86.68 75.43
C ASP A 134 38.03 87.50 75.62
N GLU A 135 39.19 87.00 75.17
CA GLU A 135 40.42 87.79 75.02
C GLU A 135 40.23 88.90 73.96
N VAL A 136 39.64 88.59 72.79
CA VAL A 136 39.33 89.59 71.76
C VAL A 136 38.33 90.64 72.29
N ARG A 137 37.29 90.25 73.04
CA ARG A 137 36.41 91.22 73.72
C ARG A 137 37.17 92.07 74.73
N ARG A 138 38.07 91.48 75.53
CA ARG A 138 38.89 92.21 76.51
C ARG A 138 39.82 93.21 75.81
N LEU A 139 40.46 92.82 74.72
CA LEU A 139 41.32 93.68 73.90
C LEU A 139 40.55 94.76 73.13
N GLN A 140 39.30 94.52 72.73
CA GLN A 140 38.42 95.54 72.17
C GLN A 140 37.99 96.56 73.23
N ALA A 141 37.58 96.11 74.42
CA ALA A 141 37.27 96.99 75.55
C ALA A 141 38.50 97.80 76.01
N GLN A 142 39.68 97.19 76.02
CA GLN A 142 40.95 97.85 76.30
C GLN A 142 41.31 98.87 75.22
N ASN A 143 41.09 98.57 73.93
CA ASN A 143 41.27 99.54 72.85
C ASN A 143 40.30 100.72 72.95
N ALA A 144 39.02 100.50 73.30
CA ALA A 144 38.07 101.59 73.53
C ALA A 144 38.49 102.49 74.70
N ALA A 145 38.98 101.89 75.80
CA ALA A 145 39.54 102.64 76.93
C ALA A 145 40.83 103.38 76.56
N LEU A 146 41.72 102.78 75.77
CA LEU A 146 42.95 103.40 75.28
C LEU A 146 42.67 104.53 74.27
N GLN A 147 41.68 104.40 73.38
CA GLN A 147 41.25 105.49 72.49
C GLN A 147 40.63 106.64 73.29
N LYS A 148 39.83 106.35 74.33
CA LYS A 148 39.29 107.39 75.22
C LYS A 148 40.41 108.12 75.97
N ASN A 149 41.38 107.39 76.52
CA ASN A 149 42.54 107.97 77.18
C ASN A 149 43.46 108.72 76.21
N TYR A 150 43.69 108.20 75.00
CA TYR A 150 44.46 108.86 73.94
C TYR A 150 43.79 110.18 73.55
N ASN A 151 42.47 110.19 73.33
CA ASN A 151 41.74 111.42 73.03
C ASN A 151 41.78 112.40 74.22
N SER A 152 41.61 111.95 75.46
CA SER A 152 41.74 112.81 76.65
C SER A 152 43.16 113.29 76.94
N THR A 153 44.19 112.60 76.42
CA THR A 153 45.59 113.01 76.53
C THR A 153 45.96 113.96 75.39
N LYS A 154 45.45 113.71 74.19
CA LYS A 154 45.53 114.63 73.04
C LYS A 154 44.82 115.95 73.36
N GLU A 155 43.61 115.93 73.91
CA GLU A 155 42.88 117.15 74.26
C GLU A 155 43.58 117.95 75.37
N LYS A 156 44.36 117.28 76.24
CA LYS A 156 45.28 117.95 77.18
C LYS A 156 46.48 118.55 76.45
N TYR A 157 47.15 117.79 75.58
CA TYR A 157 48.27 118.32 74.79
C TYR A 157 47.87 119.44 73.84
N ASP A 158 46.68 119.42 73.25
CA ASP A 158 46.14 120.51 72.42
C ASP A 158 45.91 121.79 73.27
N LYS A 159 45.50 121.63 74.55
CA LYS A 159 45.39 122.73 75.53
C LYS A 159 46.76 123.19 76.10
N GLU A 160 47.74 122.30 76.16
CA GLU A 160 49.12 122.57 76.61
C GLU A 160 49.95 123.26 75.50
N LEU A 161 49.78 122.85 74.25
CA LEU A 161 50.31 123.53 73.06
C LEU A 161 49.75 124.96 72.91
N LEU A 162 48.48 125.18 73.26
CA LEU A 162 47.86 126.50 73.32
C LEU A 162 48.32 127.37 74.50
N SER A 163 49.04 126.82 75.48
CA SER A 163 49.51 127.57 76.66
C SER A 163 51.04 127.68 76.78
N LEU A 164 51.83 126.99 75.95
CA LEU A 164 53.30 127.13 75.90
C LEU A 164 53.87 127.67 74.58
N ARG A 165 53.05 127.98 73.56
CA ARG A 165 53.50 128.82 72.43
C ARG A 165 53.34 130.31 72.73
N GLY A 166 54.18 130.81 73.65
CA GLY A 166 54.28 132.23 73.97
C GLY A 166 54.63 133.09 72.74
N GLY A 167 54.21 134.35 72.76
CA GLY A 167 54.39 135.29 71.65
C GLY A 167 55.51 136.32 71.85
N ASN A 168 55.97 136.86 70.72
CA ASN A 168 56.66 138.14 70.51
C ASN A 168 56.18 138.58 69.11
N GLU A 169 55.78 139.81 68.82
CA GLU A 169 55.74 141.08 69.58
C GLU A 169 54.25 141.57 69.57
N VAL A 170 53.62 142.04 70.66
CA VAL A 170 53.86 143.15 71.61
C VAL A 170 53.23 144.49 71.11
N PRO A 171 52.54 145.27 71.99
CA PRO A 171 51.43 146.18 71.62
C PRO A 171 51.76 147.64 72.05
N PRO A 172 50.90 148.55 72.61
CA PRO A 172 49.43 148.56 72.81
C PRO A 172 48.66 149.89 72.60
N SER A 173 47.33 149.75 72.58
CA SER A 173 46.27 150.64 73.10
C SER A 173 46.45 152.17 73.18
N THR A 174 45.57 152.91 72.49
CA THR A 174 44.81 154.03 73.10
C THR A 174 43.49 154.33 72.36
N GLU A 175 42.72 155.30 72.85
CA GLU A 175 41.28 155.51 72.59
C GLU A 175 40.91 156.21 71.26
N ARG A 176 39.59 156.19 70.98
CA ARG A 176 38.74 157.29 70.46
C ARG A 176 38.56 157.57 68.96
N GLU A 177 37.32 158.07 68.74
CA GLU A 177 36.87 159.06 67.77
C GLU A 177 36.80 158.71 66.27
N SER A 178 35.60 158.26 65.88
CA SER A 178 34.90 158.80 64.71
C SER A 178 34.80 160.34 64.78
N PRO A 179 34.82 161.02 63.62
CA PRO A 179 33.56 161.51 63.01
C PRO A 179 33.57 161.38 61.47
N THR A 180 32.52 161.60 60.69
CA THR A 180 31.06 161.87 60.85
C THR A 180 30.38 161.22 59.62
N GLY A 181 29.12 160.75 59.62
CA GLY A 181 27.87 161.40 60.05
C GLY A 181 27.16 161.98 58.81
N VAL A 182 25.84 161.95 58.64
CA VAL A 182 24.69 161.52 59.48
C VAL A 182 23.67 160.89 58.48
N ASP A 183 22.89 159.85 58.77
CA ASP A 183 21.56 159.84 59.45
C ASP A 183 20.66 161.09 59.15
N GLU A 184 19.34 161.08 59.30
CA GLU A 184 18.50 160.24 60.17
C GLU A 184 17.11 159.93 59.57
N ARG A 185 16.25 159.25 60.33
CA ARG A 185 14.86 158.89 59.94
C ARG A 185 13.82 159.78 60.61
N LYS A 186 12.60 159.75 60.02
CA LYS A 186 11.27 159.85 60.65
C LYS A 186 10.65 161.23 61.02
N VAL A 187 9.40 161.39 60.52
CA VAL A 187 8.14 161.73 61.27
C VAL A 187 7.61 163.19 61.33
N GLU A 188 6.31 163.31 61.01
CA GLU A 188 5.27 164.33 61.34
C GLU A 188 5.38 165.83 60.94
N GLY A 189 4.27 166.43 60.45
CA GLY A 189 3.90 167.85 60.76
C GLY A 189 3.34 168.79 59.66
N SER A 190 2.08 169.23 59.83
CA SER A 190 1.22 170.30 59.21
C SER A 190 1.73 171.62 58.53
N ASP A 191 0.91 172.09 57.55
CA ASP A 191 0.28 173.45 57.27
C ASP A 191 0.98 174.84 57.00
N HIS A 192 0.56 175.52 55.88
CA HIS A 192 0.11 176.95 55.60
C HIS A 192 0.96 178.32 55.65
N THR A 193 0.70 179.28 54.69
CA THR A 193 0.62 180.84 54.66
C THR A 193 1.75 181.99 54.46
N ASP A 194 1.66 182.89 53.39
CA ASP A 194 1.63 184.44 53.01
C ASP A 194 2.56 185.77 53.43
N ASP A 195 2.73 186.98 52.66
CA ASP A 195 3.41 188.43 52.95
C ASP A 195 3.47 189.74 51.87
N GLU A 196 3.77 191.12 52.15
CA GLU A 196 4.18 192.42 51.27
C GLU A 196 4.35 194.00 51.83
N VAL A 197 4.96 195.10 51.13
CA VAL A 197 4.71 196.69 51.04
C VAL A 197 5.86 197.91 51.04
N ASN A 198 5.75 199.21 50.47
CA ASN A 198 6.67 200.54 50.55
C ASN A 198 6.42 201.96 49.70
N LYS A 199 7.04 203.25 49.92
CA LYS A 199 7.36 204.57 49.00
C LYS A 199 7.62 206.14 49.55
N ILE A 200 8.05 207.29 48.81
CA ILE A 200 8.48 208.78 49.26
C ILE A 200 8.66 210.14 48.26
N ASN A 201 8.91 211.50 48.67
CA ASN A 201 9.01 212.93 47.94
C ASN A 201 9.84 214.22 48.61
N THR A 202 10.08 215.62 48.36
CA THR A 202 10.15 216.93 47.43
C THR A 202 10.73 218.34 48.13
N GLU A 203 10.97 219.73 47.84
CA GLU A 203 11.11 221.00 46.87
C GLU A 203 11.61 222.44 47.57
N SER A 204 11.83 223.84 47.24
CA SER A 204 11.95 225.04 46.18
C SER A 204 12.52 226.56 46.63
N ALA A 205 12.65 227.78 45.87
CA ALA A 205 13.33 229.20 46.22
C ALA A 205 13.13 230.70 45.44
N ASN A 206 13.74 231.95 45.78
CA ASN A 206 13.69 233.46 45.17
C ASN A 206 14.67 234.70 45.71
N SER A 207 14.89 236.11 45.49
CA SER A 207 14.68 237.50 44.69
C SER A 207 15.55 238.84 45.23
N ILE A 208 15.73 240.25 44.99
CA ILE A 208 15.55 241.60 44.14
C ILE A 208 16.35 242.97 44.74
N GLU A 209 16.62 244.38 44.46
CA GLU A 209 16.47 245.76 43.63
C GLU A 209 17.70 246.92 43.76
N LYS A 210 17.93 248.34 43.56
CA LYS A 210 17.46 249.83 43.19
C LYS A 210 18.66 250.99 42.96
N LEU A 211 18.85 252.42 42.79
CA LEU A 211 18.35 253.95 42.66
C LEU A 211 19.45 255.06 42.01
N SER A 212 19.71 256.47 41.88
CA SER A 212 19.43 258.03 42.18
C SER A 212 20.26 259.17 41.25
N GLU A 213 20.55 260.57 41.15
CA GLU A 213 20.37 262.08 41.69
C GLU A 213 20.94 263.42 40.81
N GLU A 214 20.91 264.82 41.12
CA GLU A 214 21.38 266.13 40.26
C GLU A 214 21.60 267.73 40.76
N ILE A 215 22.10 268.78 39.93
CA ILE A 215 22.21 270.39 39.81
C ILE A 215 23.37 271.42 40.29
N HIS A 216 24.19 272.04 39.37
CA HIS A 216 24.69 273.49 39.29
C HIS A 216 25.00 273.91 37.80
N LYS A 217 24.25 273.38 36.82
CA LYS A 217 24.70 273.33 35.40
C LYS A 217 25.06 274.67 34.71
N LEU A 218 24.45 275.80 35.06
CA LEU A 218 24.22 276.97 34.17
C LEU A 218 25.44 277.84 33.73
N LYS A 219 26.69 277.34 33.79
CA LYS A 219 27.83 277.87 33.03
C LYS A 219 28.87 276.80 32.69
N ILE A 220 29.03 275.84 33.60
CA ILE A 220 29.72 274.55 33.41
C ILE A 220 29.19 273.81 32.16
N SER A 221 27.90 273.98 31.85
CA SER A 221 27.17 273.35 30.72
C SER A 221 27.78 273.50 29.32
N LEU A 222 28.74 274.41 29.08
CA LEU A 222 29.42 274.52 27.78
C LEU A 222 30.69 273.67 27.71
N ASP A 223 31.36 273.47 28.85
CA ASP A 223 32.59 272.68 28.95
C ASP A 223 32.29 271.21 29.29
N THR A 224 31.15 270.89 29.94
CA THR A 224 30.71 269.49 30.12
C THR A 224 30.23 268.84 28.83
N GLU A 225 29.50 269.54 27.96
CA GLU A 225 29.03 269.02 26.65
C GLU A 225 30.17 268.45 25.78
N LEU A 226 31.39 268.96 25.92
CA LEU A 226 32.56 268.47 25.19
C LEU A 226 33.22 267.22 25.81
N GLU A 227 33.18 267.08 27.15
CA GLU A 227 33.78 265.93 27.85
C GLU A 227 32.77 264.78 28.06
N GLU A 228 31.48 265.08 28.24
CA GLU A 228 30.38 264.09 28.24
C GLU A 228 30.35 263.30 26.92
N LYS A 229 30.54 263.99 25.79
CA LYS A 229 30.62 263.39 24.44
C LYS A 229 31.84 262.49 24.21
N LYS A 230 32.82 262.55 25.11
CA LYS A 230 34.02 261.70 25.13
C LYS A 230 33.82 260.50 26.06
N ILE A 231 33.32 260.71 27.28
CA ILE A 231 33.03 259.65 28.26
C ILE A 231 31.96 258.67 27.73
N LEU A 232 30.88 259.18 27.13
CA LEU A 232 29.83 258.35 26.50
C LEU A 232 30.37 257.42 25.39
N LYS A 233 31.56 257.68 24.84
CA LYS A 233 32.18 256.85 23.80
C LYS A 233 33.00 255.69 24.39
N GLU A 234 33.55 255.86 25.59
CA GLU A 234 34.29 254.80 26.30
C GLU A 234 33.32 253.82 26.98
N GLU A 235 32.21 254.31 27.53
CA GLU A 235 31.20 253.48 28.20
C GLU A 235 30.46 252.56 27.21
N LEU A 236 30.17 253.05 26.00
CA LEU A 236 29.62 252.23 24.91
C LEU A 236 30.60 251.10 24.48
N SER A 237 31.90 251.41 24.40
CA SER A 237 32.94 250.43 24.10
C SER A 237 33.10 249.37 25.21
N SER A 238 32.85 249.74 26.47
CA SER A 238 32.87 248.84 27.62
C SER A 238 31.73 247.79 27.56
N GLN A 239 30.51 248.20 27.20
CA GLN A 239 29.39 247.26 27.02
C GLN A 239 29.60 246.32 25.83
N GLU A 240 30.10 246.83 24.70
CA GLU A 240 30.30 246.03 23.48
C GLU A 240 31.25 244.85 23.71
N LYS A 241 32.26 245.03 24.57
CA LYS A 241 33.21 243.98 24.94
C LYS A 241 32.58 242.87 25.79
N LYS A 242 31.80 243.23 26.82
CA LYS A 242 31.14 242.26 27.71
C LYS A 242 30.18 241.32 26.97
N LEU A 243 29.46 241.82 25.97
CA LEU A 243 28.56 241.01 25.15
C LEU A 243 29.33 240.02 24.25
N LYS A 244 30.49 240.42 23.71
CA LYS A 244 31.37 239.51 22.96
C LYS A 244 31.92 238.39 23.85
N ASP A 245 32.37 238.71 25.07
CA ASP A 245 32.89 237.72 26.01
C ASP A 245 31.82 236.68 26.40
N GLN A 246 30.54 237.08 26.59
CA GLN A 246 29.44 236.14 26.86
C GLN A 246 29.12 235.20 25.68
N ILE A 247 29.20 235.68 24.44
CA ILE A 247 28.96 234.84 23.25
C ILE A 247 30.00 233.71 23.14
N VAL A 248 31.28 234.01 23.42
CA VAL A 248 32.36 233.01 23.38
C VAL A 248 32.14 231.89 24.39
N VAL A 249 31.72 232.21 25.63
CA VAL A 249 31.43 231.20 26.66
C VAL A 249 30.30 230.27 26.23
N LEU A 250 29.21 230.81 25.67
CA LEU A 250 28.08 230.00 25.21
C LEU A 250 28.43 229.12 23.98
N GLN A 251 29.35 229.55 23.11
CA GLN A 251 29.87 228.72 22.03
C GLN A 251 30.72 227.55 22.57
N ASP A 252 31.62 227.82 23.51
CA ASP A 252 32.50 226.81 24.13
C ASP A 252 31.71 225.77 24.96
N GLU A 253 30.62 226.17 25.64
CA GLU A 253 29.67 225.24 26.25
C GLU A 253 28.90 224.40 25.22
N SER A 254 28.50 224.99 24.09
CA SER A 254 27.81 224.30 22.99
C SER A 254 28.68 223.21 22.36
N GLU A 255 29.95 223.51 22.06
CA GLU A 255 30.90 222.53 21.52
C GLU A 255 31.16 221.38 22.51
N LYS A 256 31.31 221.68 23.81
CA LYS A 256 31.49 220.66 24.87
C LYS A 256 30.28 219.74 25.03
N LEU A 257 29.06 220.21 24.78
CA LEU A 257 27.87 219.37 24.76
C LEU A 257 27.81 218.51 23.50
N ASN A 258 28.15 219.07 22.33
CA ASN A 258 28.18 218.36 21.06
C ASN A 258 29.23 217.22 21.06
N GLU A 259 30.41 217.46 21.62
CA GLU A 259 31.47 216.44 21.73
C GLU A 259 31.08 215.29 22.69
N LYS A 260 30.38 215.60 23.79
CA LYS A 260 29.80 214.59 24.69
C LYS A 260 28.71 213.76 24.01
N LEU A 261 27.85 214.39 23.19
CA LEU A 261 26.83 213.70 22.41
C LEU A 261 27.46 212.73 21.38
N LYS A 262 28.50 213.17 20.68
CA LYS A 262 29.24 212.35 19.71
C LYS A 262 29.88 211.12 20.36
N LYS A 263 30.57 211.30 21.50
CA LYS A 263 31.15 210.19 22.29
C LYS A 263 30.09 209.21 22.82
N LYS A 264 28.89 209.71 23.16
CA LYS A 264 27.73 208.86 23.51
C LYS A 264 27.22 208.05 22.30
N GLN A 265 27.12 208.65 21.11
CA GLN A 265 26.72 207.91 19.90
C GLN A 265 27.75 206.84 19.52
N GLU A 266 29.04 207.17 19.54
CA GLU A 266 30.14 206.23 19.28
C GLU A 266 30.12 205.04 20.26
N SER A 267 29.91 205.30 21.56
CA SER A 267 29.74 204.26 22.58
C SER A 267 28.52 203.37 22.35
N VAL A 268 27.38 203.92 21.92
CA VAL A 268 26.18 203.13 21.59
C VAL A 268 26.41 202.25 20.36
N ILE A 269 27.10 202.75 19.33
CA ILE A 269 27.44 201.98 18.12
C ILE A 269 28.37 200.80 18.46
N ILE A 270 29.34 201.00 19.36
CA ILE A 270 30.23 199.92 19.83
C ILE A 270 29.42 198.85 20.58
N LEU A 271 28.60 199.23 21.55
CA LEU A 271 27.76 198.29 22.32
C LEU A 271 26.72 197.56 21.44
N GLN A 272 26.17 198.23 20.43
CA GLN A 272 25.30 197.62 19.42
C GLN A 272 26.07 196.54 18.63
N LYS A 273 27.30 196.85 18.19
CA LYS A 273 28.15 195.90 17.46
C LYS A 273 28.59 194.73 18.32
N GLU A 274 29.05 194.97 19.56
CA GLU A 274 29.43 193.90 20.51
C GLU A 274 28.25 192.96 20.79
N LYS A 275 27.04 193.50 20.93
CA LYS A 275 25.81 192.70 21.03
C LYS A 275 25.58 191.86 19.77
N GLU A 276 25.69 192.45 18.58
CA GLU A 276 25.50 191.75 17.29
C GLU A 276 26.54 190.65 17.07
N ASP A 277 27.83 190.92 17.36
CA ASP A 277 28.92 189.95 17.31
C ASP A 277 28.67 188.78 18.30
N MET A 278 28.24 189.07 19.53
CA MET A 278 27.88 188.05 20.54
C MET A 278 26.65 187.21 20.14
N PHE A 279 25.65 187.80 19.48
CA PHE A 279 24.51 187.03 18.94
C PHE A 279 24.93 186.16 17.76
N ALA A 280 25.84 186.64 16.90
CA ALA A 280 26.39 185.85 15.80
C ALA A 280 27.22 184.65 16.30
N GLU A 281 28.08 184.86 17.30
CA GLU A 281 28.85 183.76 17.91
C GLU A 281 27.94 182.76 18.63
N SER A 282 26.91 183.22 19.34
CA SER A 282 25.90 182.36 19.98
C SER A 282 25.11 181.52 18.96
N SER A 283 24.65 182.12 17.85
CA SER A 283 23.98 181.40 16.76
C SER A 283 24.90 180.34 16.15
N LYS A 284 26.14 180.72 15.83
CA LYS A 284 27.15 179.80 15.31
C LYS A 284 27.43 178.64 16.27
N LYS A 285 27.45 178.89 17.59
CA LYS A 285 27.65 177.82 18.59
C LYS A 285 26.45 176.86 18.65
N ILE A 286 25.24 177.37 18.47
CA ILE A 286 24.02 176.55 18.36
C ILE A 286 24.06 175.70 17.08
N GLU A 287 24.45 176.28 15.95
CA GLU A 287 24.63 175.58 14.66
C GLU A 287 25.71 174.49 14.74
N GLU A 288 26.86 174.76 15.36
CA GLU A 288 27.92 173.76 15.60
C GLU A 288 27.40 172.57 16.45
N LEU A 289 26.58 172.84 17.48
CA LEU A 289 25.96 171.82 18.33
C LEU A 289 24.76 171.11 17.68
N GLN A 290 24.11 171.72 16.70
CA GLN A 290 23.11 171.05 15.85
C GLN A 290 23.80 170.12 14.85
N ALA A 291 24.77 170.63 14.09
CA ALA A 291 25.57 169.84 13.14
C ALA A 291 26.35 168.70 13.84
N GLY A 292 26.74 168.86 15.11
CA GLY A 292 27.24 167.78 15.95
C GLY A 292 26.21 166.67 16.15
N ARG A 293 25.06 167.01 16.73
CA ARG A 293 23.97 166.07 16.98
C ARG A 293 23.41 165.43 15.71
N GLU A 294 23.45 166.11 14.57
CA GLU A 294 23.06 165.53 13.27
C GLU A 294 24.10 164.52 12.75
N ARG A 295 25.40 164.78 12.94
CA ARG A 295 26.46 163.80 12.64
C ARG A 295 26.34 162.56 13.52
N ASP A 296 26.10 162.73 14.82
CA ASP A 296 25.92 161.62 15.76
C ASP A 296 24.64 160.84 15.45
N LYS A 297 23.51 161.52 15.23
CA LYS A 297 22.25 160.91 14.79
C LYS A 297 22.44 160.10 13.51
N LYS A 298 23.14 160.65 12.51
CA LYS A 298 23.42 159.94 11.27
C LYS A 298 24.31 158.72 11.51
N TYR A 299 25.36 158.83 12.34
CA TYR A 299 26.21 157.70 12.70
C TYR A 299 25.41 156.56 13.36
N TYR A 300 24.56 156.87 14.34
CA TYR A 300 23.69 155.88 14.97
C TYR A 300 22.63 155.32 14.01
N GLN A 301 22.12 156.12 13.07
CA GLN A 301 21.16 155.68 12.06
C GLN A 301 21.83 154.74 11.03
N ASP A 302 23.03 155.08 10.54
CA ASP A 302 23.84 154.24 9.64
C ASP A 302 24.27 152.93 10.34
N LEU A 303 24.62 152.98 11.63
CA LEU A 303 24.93 151.80 12.45
C LEU A 303 23.69 150.91 12.68
N THR A 304 22.54 151.51 13.00
CA THR A 304 21.27 150.80 13.15
C THR A 304 20.86 150.12 11.84
N SER A 305 21.00 150.82 10.71
CA SER A 305 20.73 150.26 9.38
C SER A 305 21.65 149.07 9.07
N LYS A 306 22.95 149.17 9.36
CA LYS A 306 23.89 148.03 9.22
C LYS A 306 23.46 146.84 10.05
N LEU A 307 23.20 147.03 11.35
CA LEU A 307 22.74 145.97 12.25
C LEU A 307 21.42 145.34 11.79
N GLN A 308 20.47 146.14 11.29
CA GLN A 308 19.23 145.62 10.69
C GLN A 308 19.52 144.75 9.44
N THR A 309 20.41 145.18 8.53
CA THR A 309 20.78 144.35 7.37
C THR A 309 21.57 143.09 7.75
N GLU A 310 22.27 143.08 8.87
CA GLU A 310 23.01 141.93 9.36
C GLU A 310 22.10 140.93 10.09
N ILE A 311 21.14 141.43 10.88
CA ILE A 311 20.06 140.62 11.47
C ILE A 311 19.23 139.96 10.35
N GLU A 312 18.83 140.69 9.31
CA GLU A 312 18.02 140.10 8.23
C GLU A 312 18.82 139.07 7.40
N LYS A 313 20.13 139.27 7.21
CA LYS A 313 21.02 138.25 6.61
C LYS A 313 21.12 137.00 7.47
N LEU A 314 21.34 137.14 8.78
CA LEU A 314 21.43 136.01 9.72
C LEU A 314 20.09 135.26 9.80
N LYS A 315 18.98 135.98 9.79
CA LYS A 315 17.62 135.43 9.69
C LYS A 315 17.41 134.67 8.38
N GLN A 316 17.80 135.24 7.24
CA GLN A 316 17.71 134.57 5.93
C GLN A 316 18.60 133.32 5.85
N VAL A 317 19.80 133.33 6.45
CA VAL A 317 20.63 132.13 6.58
C VAL A 317 19.94 131.09 7.46
N GLY A 318 19.39 131.47 8.61
CA GLY A 318 18.61 130.58 9.47
C GLY A 318 17.38 129.98 8.79
N GLU A 319 16.64 130.76 7.99
CA GLU A 319 15.52 130.28 7.18
C GLU A 319 15.97 129.30 6.07
N ASN A 320 17.13 129.53 5.46
CA ASN A 320 17.72 128.61 4.47
C ASN A 320 18.22 127.30 5.12
N ASP A 321 18.87 127.37 6.28
CA ASP A 321 19.36 126.19 7.00
C ASP A 321 18.19 125.37 7.59
N GLN A 322 17.15 126.04 8.13
CA GLN A 322 15.92 125.41 8.59
C GLN A 322 15.19 124.71 7.44
N THR A 323 14.97 125.39 6.31
CA THR A 323 14.32 124.74 5.14
C THR A 323 15.17 123.63 4.55
N SER A 324 16.51 123.71 4.62
CA SER A 324 17.40 122.60 4.25
C SER A 324 17.28 121.42 5.23
N ALA A 325 17.14 121.67 6.53
CA ALA A 325 16.91 120.65 7.54
C ALA A 325 15.54 119.98 7.37
N ASP A 326 14.47 120.75 7.14
CA ASP A 326 13.12 120.25 6.90
C ASP A 326 13.05 119.41 5.62
N GLN A 327 13.73 119.82 4.54
CA GLN A 327 13.85 119.01 3.32
C GLN A 327 14.59 117.69 3.58
N LYS A 328 15.70 117.71 4.35
CA LYS A 328 16.41 116.50 4.75
C LYS A 328 15.55 115.58 5.64
N MET A 329 14.79 116.15 6.57
CA MET A 329 13.87 115.43 7.44
C MET A 329 12.76 114.75 6.63
N GLN A 330 12.09 115.48 5.74
CA GLN A 330 11.08 114.91 4.84
C GLN A 330 11.65 113.82 3.90
N LEU A 331 12.90 113.97 3.45
CA LEU A 331 13.57 112.92 2.66
C LEU A 331 13.86 111.67 3.51
N LEU A 332 14.34 111.85 4.75
CA LEU A 332 14.56 110.75 5.68
C LEU A 332 13.24 110.04 6.03
N GLU A 333 12.17 110.77 6.35
CA GLU A 333 10.82 110.22 6.56
C GLU A 333 10.31 109.44 5.35
N LYS A 334 10.52 109.94 4.13
CA LYS A 334 10.19 109.22 2.88
C LYS A 334 11.03 107.96 2.70
N THR A 335 12.32 107.97 3.04
CA THR A 335 13.14 106.75 3.00
C THR A 335 12.74 105.75 4.08
N ILE A 336 12.43 106.20 5.30
CA ILE A 336 11.97 105.34 6.40
C ILE A 336 10.63 104.70 6.04
N THR A 337 9.63 105.47 5.60
CA THR A 337 8.33 104.92 5.17
C THR A 337 8.44 104.00 3.96
N THR A 338 9.35 104.27 3.02
CA THR A 338 9.62 103.36 1.89
C THR A 338 10.26 102.05 2.37
N LEU A 339 11.26 102.11 3.25
CA LEU A 339 11.91 100.93 3.83
C LEU A 339 10.95 100.13 4.72
N GLN A 340 10.11 100.80 5.51
CA GLN A 340 9.03 100.19 6.30
C GLN A 340 8.09 99.40 5.38
N SER A 341 7.60 100.03 4.30
CA SER A 341 6.73 99.37 3.32
C SER A 341 7.43 98.21 2.58
N GLN A 342 8.74 98.26 2.37
CA GLN A 342 9.51 97.15 1.78
C GLN A 342 9.67 95.99 2.77
N VAL A 343 9.93 96.28 4.05
CA VAL A 343 9.98 95.28 5.12
C VAL A 343 8.62 94.63 5.34
N ASP A 344 7.54 95.41 5.37
CA ASP A 344 6.17 94.88 5.50
C ASP A 344 5.78 94.02 4.29
N ALA A 345 6.11 94.44 3.06
CA ALA A 345 5.90 93.63 1.86
C ALA A 345 6.72 92.32 1.89
N ALA A 346 8.00 92.37 2.29
CA ALA A 346 8.84 91.20 2.43
C ALA A 346 8.33 90.24 3.53
N ASN A 347 7.86 90.78 4.66
CA ASN A 347 7.22 90.01 5.74
C ASN A 347 5.92 89.35 5.27
N ILE A 348 5.09 90.04 4.47
CA ILE A 348 3.86 89.47 3.91
C ILE A 348 4.19 88.32 2.95
N VAL A 349 5.12 88.52 2.01
CA VAL A 349 5.52 87.47 1.05
C VAL A 349 6.18 86.28 1.75
N GLY A 350 7.06 86.53 2.72
CA GLY A 350 7.70 85.46 3.52
C GLY A 350 6.69 84.66 4.34
N ASN A 351 5.73 85.32 4.99
CA ASN A 351 4.65 84.63 5.70
C ASN A 351 3.72 83.86 4.76
N GLN A 352 3.42 84.38 3.56
CA GLN A 352 2.65 83.66 2.54
C GLN A 352 3.38 82.39 2.09
N GLN A 353 4.67 82.47 1.75
CA GLN A 353 5.48 81.32 1.36
C GLN A 353 5.58 80.27 2.49
N LEU A 354 5.77 80.69 3.74
CA LEU A 354 5.75 79.80 4.90
C LEU A 354 4.37 79.17 5.12
N GLN A 355 3.28 79.91 4.90
CA GLN A 355 1.92 79.37 4.99
C GLN A 355 1.61 78.37 3.87
N GLU A 356 2.09 78.60 2.65
CA GLU A 356 1.96 77.67 1.52
C GLU A 356 2.77 76.39 1.73
N GLN A 357 4.02 76.49 2.19
CA GLN A 357 4.80 75.30 2.58
C GLN A 357 4.11 74.54 3.73
N THR A 358 3.62 75.25 4.75
CA THR A 358 2.88 74.64 5.87
C THR A 358 1.64 73.89 5.38
N LYS A 359 0.85 74.50 4.48
CA LYS A 359 -0.32 73.84 3.84
C LYS A 359 0.10 72.61 3.04
N LYS A 360 1.18 72.70 2.23
CA LYS A 360 1.69 71.57 1.45
C LYS A 360 2.07 70.39 2.35
N TYR A 361 2.88 70.62 3.39
CA TYR A 361 3.28 69.57 4.33
C TYR A 361 2.08 69.02 5.13
N GLN A 362 1.08 69.85 5.46
CA GLN A 362 -0.17 69.37 6.06
C GLN A 362 -0.95 68.44 5.12
N SER A 363 -1.08 68.79 3.83
CA SER A 363 -1.70 67.91 2.83
C SER A 363 -0.94 66.60 2.65
N GLU A 364 0.39 66.64 2.57
CA GLU A 364 1.27 65.48 2.47
C GLU A 364 1.16 64.55 3.70
N ILE A 365 1.10 65.12 4.91
CA ILE A 365 0.85 64.39 6.16
C ILE A 365 -0.55 63.73 6.16
N ILE A 366 -1.57 64.41 5.63
CA ILE A 366 -2.93 63.85 5.51
C ILE A 366 -2.95 62.70 4.49
N GLU A 367 -2.28 62.86 3.34
CA GLU A 367 -2.20 61.82 2.32
C GLU A 367 -1.44 60.58 2.83
N LEU A 368 -0.30 60.77 3.51
CA LEU A 368 0.44 59.68 4.15
C LEU A 368 -0.39 58.97 5.23
N ARG A 369 -1.14 59.70 6.06
CA ARG A 369 -2.07 59.11 7.04
C ARG A 369 -3.19 58.31 6.38
N ASN A 370 -3.75 58.80 5.27
CA ASN A 370 -4.76 58.08 4.51
C ASN A 370 -4.20 56.80 3.90
N ASN A 371 -2.97 56.83 3.38
CA ASN A 371 -2.32 55.67 2.79
C ASN A 371 -1.90 54.64 3.86
N ILE A 372 -1.43 55.08 5.03
CA ILE A 372 -1.24 54.20 6.20
C ILE A 372 -2.57 53.54 6.62
N THR A 373 -3.67 54.30 6.64
CA THR A 373 -5.00 53.76 6.99
C THR A 373 -5.46 52.69 6.00
N LYS A 374 -5.28 52.90 4.70
CA LYS A 374 -5.56 51.87 3.67
C LYS A 374 -4.70 50.63 3.85
N LEU A 375 -3.39 50.79 4.05
CA LEU A 375 -2.47 49.66 4.25
C LEU A 375 -2.80 48.86 5.53
N ILE A 376 -3.33 49.50 6.58
CA ILE A 376 -3.86 48.80 7.76
C ILE A 376 -5.12 48.00 7.40
N GLN A 377 -6.06 48.58 6.65
CA GLN A 377 -7.27 47.88 6.18
C GLN A 377 -6.92 46.69 5.29
N GLU A 378 -6.07 46.88 4.27
CA GLU A 378 -5.58 45.82 3.38
C GLU A 378 -4.87 44.70 4.15
N LYS A 379 -4.04 45.05 5.15
CA LYS A 379 -3.39 44.08 6.04
C LYS A 379 -4.42 43.29 6.87
N ASP A 380 -5.42 43.96 7.44
CA ASP A 380 -6.40 43.31 8.31
C ASP A 380 -7.37 42.43 7.51
N ASP A 381 -7.77 42.84 6.30
CA ASP A 381 -8.53 42.02 5.34
C ASP A 381 -7.74 40.77 4.92
N LEU A 382 -6.45 40.91 4.57
CA LEU A 382 -5.57 39.77 4.28
C LEU A 382 -5.38 38.87 5.51
N GLN A 383 -5.37 39.44 6.72
CA GLN A 383 -5.27 38.68 7.98
C GLN A 383 -6.58 37.94 8.32
N ILE A 384 -7.73 38.41 7.84
CA ILE A 384 -9.01 37.68 7.90
C ILE A 384 -8.99 36.54 6.86
N GLN A 385 -8.67 36.83 5.60
CA GLN A 385 -8.60 35.82 4.53
C GLN A 385 -7.62 34.68 4.87
N LEU A 386 -6.48 35.00 5.49
CA LEU A 386 -5.53 33.99 5.96
C LEU A 386 -6.12 33.09 7.06
N LYS A 387 -6.88 33.64 8.01
CA LYS A 387 -7.56 32.86 9.05
C LYS A 387 -8.68 31.99 8.47
N GLU A 388 -9.44 32.49 7.52
CA GLU A 388 -10.49 31.73 6.84
C GLU A 388 -9.90 30.58 6.00
N SER A 389 -8.78 30.84 5.29
CA SER A 389 -8.02 29.82 4.59
C SER A 389 -7.44 28.77 5.54
N GLN A 390 -6.82 29.18 6.65
CA GLN A 390 -6.34 28.28 7.70
C GLN A 390 -7.46 27.43 8.30
N LYS A 391 -8.64 28.00 8.54
CA LYS A 391 -9.81 27.26 9.01
C LYS A 391 -10.29 26.26 7.96
N ALA A 392 -10.41 26.64 6.69
CA ALA A 392 -10.80 25.72 5.62
C ALA A 392 -9.81 24.55 5.46
N VAL A 393 -8.52 24.79 5.67
CA VAL A 393 -7.48 23.74 5.72
C VAL A 393 -7.65 22.84 6.96
N SER A 394 -8.02 23.39 8.12
CA SER A 394 -8.34 22.58 9.32
C SER A 394 -9.59 21.73 9.10
N ASP A 395 -10.70 22.34 8.65
CA ASP A 395 -11.99 21.70 8.39
C ASP A 395 -11.84 20.56 7.34
N THR A 396 -10.97 20.72 6.33
CA THR A 396 -10.69 19.67 5.33
C THR A 396 -9.71 18.61 5.81
N MET A 397 -8.74 18.95 6.67
CA MET A 397 -7.88 17.96 7.34
C MET A 397 -8.66 17.08 8.31
N GLU A 398 -9.64 17.64 9.03
CA GLU A 398 -10.56 16.88 9.89
C GLU A 398 -11.44 15.92 9.06
N GLN A 399 -11.97 16.37 7.92
CA GLN A 399 -12.70 15.50 6.98
C GLN A 399 -11.82 14.38 6.41
N PHE A 400 -10.56 14.68 6.05
CA PHE A 400 -9.60 13.66 5.59
C PHE A 400 -9.32 12.61 6.68
N ASN A 401 -9.08 13.05 7.92
CA ASN A 401 -8.86 12.15 9.05
C ASN A 401 -10.10 11.28 9.35
N ALA A 402 -11.31 11.85 9.26
CA ALA A 402 -12.56 11.11 9.41
C ALA A 402 -12.71 10.02 8.33
N ALA A 403 -12.52 10.39 7.05
CA ALA A 403 -12.57 9.44 5.93
C ALA A 403 -11.48 8.36 6.02
N GLN A 404 -10.29 8.70 6.55
CA GLN A 404 -9.23 7.72 6.81
C GLN A 404 -9.64 6.72 7.91
N ASN A 405 -10.23 7.20 9.02
CA ASN A 405 -10.73 6.34 10.09
C ASN A 405 -11.86 5.41 9.62
N ASP A 406 -12.80 5.93 8.83
CA ASP A 406 -13.89 5.12 8.22
C ASP A 406 -13.33 4.05 7.28
N ARG A 407 -12.34 4.39 6.45
CA ARG A 407 -11.62 3.44 5.59
C ARG A 407 -10.93 2.35 6.41
N ASP A 408 -10.23 2.69 7.50
CA ASP A 408 -9.54 1.71 8.35
C ASP A 408 -10.52 0.83 9.15
N SER A 409 -11.70 1.36 9.51
CA SER A 409 -12.81 0.60 10.09
C SER A 409 -13.41 -0.39 9.07
N GLN A 410 -13.64 0.05 7.82
CA GLN A 410 -14.09 -0.83 6.73
C GLN A 410 -13.08 -1.93 6.41
N ILE A 411 -11.77 -1.63 6.43
CA ILE A 411 -10.71 -2.63 6.24
C ILE A 411 -10.75 -3.69 7.35
N GLN A 412 -10.95 -3.29 8.61
CA GLN A 412 -11.09 -4.25 9.72
C GLN A 412 -12.32 -5.15 9.54
N SER A 413 -13.47 -4.58 9.18
CA SER A 413 -14.70 -5.33 8.88
C SER A 413 -14.51 -6.33 7.73
N LEU A 414 -13.85 -5.91 6.63
CA LEU A 414 -13.53 -6.80 5.50
C LEU A 414 -12.56 -7.93 5.91
N GLN A 415 -11.59 -7.66 6.79
CA GLN A 415 -10.71 -8.70 7.33
C GLN A 415 -11.47 -9.70 8.22
N GLU A 416 -12.48 -9.27 8.98
CA GLU A 416 -13.33 -10.19 9.75
C GLU A 416 -14.21 -11.04 8.83
N ILE A 417 -14.80 -10.44 7.80
CA ILE A 417 -15.55 -11.17 6.76
C ILE A 417 -14.65 -12.19 6.05
N SER A 418 -13.39 -11.85 5.72
CA SER A 418 -12.41 -12.79 5.15
C SER A 418 -12.13 -13.96 6.09
N LYS A 419 -11.83 -13.69 7.38
CA LYS A 419 -11.61 -14.74 8.40
C LYS A 419 -12.82 -15.67 8.56
N VAL A 420 -14.04 -15.16 8.39
CA VAL A 420 -15.27 -15.98 8.42
C VAL A 420 -15.44 -16.78 7.12
N ALA A 421 -15.10 -16.22 5.96
CA ALA A 421 -15.12 -16.92 4.68
C ALA A 421 -14.08 -18.05 4.62
N GLU A 422 -12.85 -17.81 5.11
CA GLU A 422 -11.79 -18.81 5.25
C GLU A 422 -12.21 -19.96 6.16
N LYS A 423 -12.83 -19.68 7.32
CA LYS A 423 -13.41 -20.71 8.20
C LYS A 423 -14.51 -21.52 7.51
N ARG A 424 -15.41 -20.86 6.77
CA ARG A 424 -16.45 -21.56 5.98
C ARG A 424 -15.84 -22.45 4.90
N LYS A 425 -14.80 -21.97 4.20
CA LYS A 425 -14.05 -22.76 3.22
C LYS A 425 -13.42 -23.99 3.88
N SER A 426 -12.72 -23.82 5.00
CA SER A 426 -12.11 -24.94 5.74
C SER A 426 -13.14 -26.01 6.15
N ILE A 427 -14.33 -25.61 6.58
CA ILE A 427 -15.42 -26.55 6.94
C ILE A 427 -15.97 -27.27 5.70
N LEU A 428 -16.08 -26.60 4.55
CA LEU A 428 -16.50 -27.21 3.29
C LEU A 428 -15.42 -28.15 2.72
N ASP A 429 -14.14 -27.78 2.80
CA ASP A 429 -13.01 -28.62 2.40
C ASP A 429 -12.95 -29.88 3.30
N GLU A 430 -13.15 -29.74 4.63
CA GLU A 430 -13.31 -30.87 5.55
C GLU A 430 -14.50 -31.77 5.21
N LEU A 431 -15.64 -31.19 4.85
CA LEU A 431 -16.85 -31.93 4.49
C LEU A 431 -16.65 -32.72 3.19
N ALA A 432 -16.01 -32.10 2.18
CA ALA A 432 -15.63 -32.76 0.94
C ALA A 432 -14.64 -33.91 1.19
N ILE A 433 -13.65 -33.71 2.05
CA ILE A 433 -12.71 -34.78 2.45
C ILE A 433 -13.42 -35.92 3.21
N LYS A 434 -14.44 -35.62 4.02
CA LYS A 434 -15.25 -36.65 4.71
C LYS A 434 -16.07 -37.46 3.70
N TYR A 435 -16.82 -36.80 2.80
CA TYR A 435 -17.59 -37.51 1.78
C TYR A 435 -16.70 -38.28 0.79
N GLN A 436 -15.54 -37.77 0.40
CA GLN A 436 -14.61 -38.51 -0.46
C GLN A 436 -14.12 -39.79 0.22
N LYS A 437 -13.74 -39.72 1.50
CA LYS A 437 -13.36 -40.92 2.29
C LYS A 437 -14.50 -41.92 2.45
N GLU A 438 -15.73 -41.44 2.60
CA GLU A 438 -16.93 -42.29 2.69
C GLU A 438 -17.22 -42.98 1.36
N ILE A 439 -17.12 -42.26 0.23
CA ILE A 439 -17.22 -42.81 -1.13
C ILE A 439 -16.12 -43.84 -1.39
N ASP A 440 -14.87 -43.56 -1.04
CA ASP A 440 -13.75 -44.49 -1.27
C ASP A 440 -13.85 -45.72 -0.34
N SER A 441 -14.34 -45.56 0.90
CA SER A 441 -14.64 -46.70 1.78
C SER A 441 -15.79 -47.57 1.25
N HIS A 442 -16.86 -46.96 0.72
CA HIS A 442 -17.94 -47.71 0.06
C HIS A 442 -17.44 -48.42 -1.20
N ARG A 443 -16.59 -47.78 -2.02
CA ARG A 443 -15.92 -48.40 -3.16
C ARG A 443 -15.05 -49.58 -2.73
N GLU A 444 -14.28 -49.46 -1.66
CA GLU A 444 -13.44 -50.55 -1.14
C GLU A 444 -14.28 -51.73 -0.63
N ILE A 445 -15.41 -51.45 0.04
CA ILE A 445 -16.39 -52.48 0.45
C ILE A 445 -17.00 -53.16 -0.78
N VAL A 446 -17.40 -52.41 -1.81
CA VAL A 446 -17.93 -52.97 -3.07
C VAL A 446 -16.88 -53.84 -3.75
N ASN A 447 -15.67 -53.34 -3.97
CA ASN A 447 -14.56 -54.13 -4.54
C ASN A 447 -14.27 -55.41 -3.72
N SER A 448 -14.35 -55.33 -2.38
CA SER A 448 -14.17 -56.49 -1.51
C SER A 448 -15.31 -57.51 -1.64
N MET A 449 -16.54 -57.07 -1.87
CA MET A 449 -17.69 -57.94 -2.13
C MET A 449 -17.67 -58.52 -3.53
N GLU A 450 -17.27 -57.74 -4.54
CA GLU A 450 -17.08 -58.19 -5.92
C GLU A 450 -15.98 -59.26 -6.01
N GLU A 451 -14.83 -59.08 -5.35
CA GLU A 451 -13.77 -60.09 -5.35
C GLU A 451 -14.19 -61.36 -4.58
N LYS A 452 -14.93 -61.23 -3.48
CA LYS A 452 -15.54 -62.39 -2.78
C LYS A 452 -16.52 -63.14 -3.68
N HIS A 453 -17.40 -62.41 -4.39
CA HIS A 453 -18.34 -63.01 -5.34
C HIS A 453 -17.60 -63.67 -6.50
N LYS A 454 -16.54 -63.05 -7.04
CA LYS A 454 -15.69 -63.60 -8.11
C LYS A 454 -14.97 -64.87 -7.67
N VAL A 455 -14.39 -64.91 -6.46
CA VAL A 455 -13.82 -66.13 -5.88
C VAL A 455 -14.87 -67.22 -5.68
N MET A 456 -16.08 -66.87 -5.19
CA MET A 456 -17.18 -67.82 -5.02
C MET A 456 -17.68 -68.37 -6.37
N VAL A 457 -17.83 -67.52 -7.38
CA VAL A 457 -18.22 -67.90 -8.76
C VAL A 457 -17.16 -68.82 -9.36
N ASN A 458 -15.87 -68.50 -9.22
CA ASN A 458 -14.79 -69.37 -9.69
C ASN A 458 -14.80 -70.74 -8.97
N SER A 459 -15.08 -70.76 -7.66
CA SER A 459 -15.21 -71.99 -6.88
C SER A 459 -16.40 -72.84 -7.36
N LEU A 460 -17.56 -72.23 -7.60
CA LEU A 460 -18.74 -72.90 -8.13
C LEU A 460 -18.55 -73.37 -9.57
N GLN A 461 -17.83 -72.61 -10.40
CA GLN A 461 -17.45 -73.03 -11.75
C GLN A 461 -16.52 -74.25 -11.71
N GLN A 462 -15.53 -74.27 -10.81
CA GLN A 462 -14.68 -75.44 -10.62
C GLN A 462 -15.47 -76.65 -10.10
N GLU A 463 -16.42 -76.45 -9.19
CA GLU A 463 -17.30 -77.52 -8.71
C GLU A 463 -18.21 -78.06 -9.84
N ILE A 464 -18.73 -77.18 -10.70
CA ILE A 464 -19.48 -77.57 -11.92
C ILE A 464 -18.58 -78.37 -12.87
N ILE A 465 -17.34 -77.96 -13.11
CA ILE A 465 -16.37 -78.71 -13.95
C ILE A 465 -16.11 -80.10 -13.34
N ASN A 466 -15.81 -80.18 -12.05
CA ASN A 466 -15.58 -81.44 -11.35
C ASN A 466 -16.82 -82.37 -11.41
N LEU A 467 -18.03 -81.80 -11.35
CA LEU A 467 -19.28 -82.54 -11.52
C LEU A 467 -19.51 -82.97 -12.97
N GLN A 468 -19.14 -82.16 -13.96
CA GLN A 468 -19.19 -82.51 -15.39
C GLN A 468 -18.22 -83.65 -15.74
N GLU A 469 -16.99 -83.60 -15.24
CA GLU A 469 -16.02 -84.71 -15.38
C GLU A 469 -16.57 -86.01 -14.74
N LYS A 470 -17.18 -85.90 -13.56
CA LYS A 470 -17.80 -87.04 -12.88
C LYS A 470 -19.03 -87.58 -13.62
N ILE A 471 -19.83 -86.72 -14.25
CA ILE A 471 -20.93 -87.13 -15.12
C ILE A 471 -20.39 -87.85 -16.36
N ALA A 472 -19.37 -87.31 -17.03
CA ALA A 472 -18.77 -87.94 -18.22
C ALA A 472 -18.16 -89.33 -17.90
N GLU A 473 -17.54 -89.51 -16.73
CA GLU A 473 -17.05 -90.83 -16.30
C GLU A 473 -18.21 -91.79 -15.93
N LEU A 474 -19.32 -91.29 -15.38
CA LEU A 474 -20.54 -92.08 -15.15
C LEU A 474 -21.26 -92.45 -16.47
N GLU A 475 -21.28 -91.57 -17.47
CA GLU A 475 -21.78 -91.84 -18.81
C GLU A 475 -20.94 -92.93 -19.50
N LYS A 476 -19.60 -92.83 -19.41
CA LYS A 476 -18.66 -93.85 -19.86
C LYS A 476 -18.85 -95.20 -19.14
N GLN A 477 -19.11 -95.19 -17.83
CA GLN A 477 -19.46 -96.41 -17.08
C GLN A 477 -20.85 -96.95 -17.46
N THR A 478 -21.80 -96.09 -17.83
CA THR A 478 -23.13 -96.49 -18.31
C THR A 478 -23.04 -97.16 -19.68
N ILE A 479 -22.26 -96.62 -20.62
CA ILE A 479 -21.98 -97.23 -21.92
C ILE A 479 -21.32 -98.61 -21.73
N MET A 480 -20.29 -98.70 -20.89
CA MET A 480 -19.63 -99.98 -20.57
C MET A 480 -20.61 -100.99 -19.93
N PHE A 481 -21.52 -100.54 -19.07
CA PHE A 481 -22.56 -101.38 -18.50
C PHE A 481 -23.58 -101.86 -19.55
N GLU A 482 -23.94 -101.01 -20.51
CA GLU A 482 -24.87 -101.35 -21.60
C GLU A 482 -24.22 -102.34 -22.60
N GLU A 483 -22.93 -102.20 -22.90
CA GLU A 483 -22.14 -103.20 -23.63
C GLU A 483 -22.06 -104.54 -22.88
N LEU A 484 -21.83 -104.52 -21.57
CA LEU A 484 -21.84 -105.70 -20.70
C LEU A 484 -23.24 -106.34 -20.62
N GLN A 485 -24.31 -105.53 -20.61
CA GLN A 485 -25.69 -106.02 -20.62
C GLN A 485 -26.06 -106.65 -21.96
N GLN A 486 -25.62 -106.07 -23.07
CA GLN A 486 -25.86 -106.60 -24.43
C GLN A 486 -25.05 -107.87 -24.70
N THR A 487 -23.80 -107.96 -24.23
CA THR A 487 -23.02 -109.21 -24.29
C THR A 487 -23.58 -110.28 -23.34
N HIS A 488 -23.99 -109.93 -22.13
CA HIS A 488 -24.72 -110.86 -21.25
C HIS A 488 -26.03 -111.35 -21.90
N LYS A 489 -26.76 -110.48 -22.61
CA LYS A 489 -27.97 -110.86 -23.35
C LYS A 489 -27.67 -111.85 -24.48
N SER A 490 -26.64 -111.60 -25.31
CA SER A 490 -26.28 -112.54 -26.38
C SER A 490 -25.75 -113.88 -25.83
N VAL A 491 -25.03 -113.87 -24.71
CA VAL A 491 -24.64 -115.09 -23.97
C VAL A 491 -25.86 -115.81 -23.39
N SER A 492 -26.86 -115.10 -22.89
CA SER A 492 -28.12 -115.68 -22.42
C SER A 492 -28.94 -116.30 -23.56
N GLU A 493 -29.00 -115.64 -24.72
CA GLU A 493 -29.67 -116.16 -25.92
C GLU A 493 -28.94 -117.41 -26.47
N SER A 494 -27.60 -117.38 -26.50
CA SER A 494 -26.76 -118.53 -26.85
C SER A 494 -26.92 -119.69 -25.85
N LYS A 495 -26.94 -119.39 -24.55
CA LYS A 495 -27.22 -120.37 -23.48
C LYS A 495 -28.59 -121.01 -23.68
N GLN A 496 -29.66 -120.23 -23.91
CA GLN A 496 -30.99 -120.78 -24.15
C GLN A 496 -31.06 -121.59 -25.46
N TRP A 497 -30.25 -121.27 -26.47
CA TRP A 497 -30.14 -122.10 -27.67
C TRP A 497 -29.48 -123.45 -27.34
N LEU A 498 -28.39 -123.45 -26.56
CA LEU A 498 -27.75 -124.67 -26.07
C LEU A 498 -28.67 -125.50 -25.16
N GLU A 499 -29.42 -124.88 -24.25
CA GLU A 499 -30.38 -125.56 -23.37
C GLU A 499 -31.54 -126.20 -24.17
N ARG A 500 -32.07 -125.52 -25.19
CA ARG A 500 -33.07 -126.11 -26.11
C ARG A 500 -32.48 -127.27 -26.91
N ARG A 501 -31.24 -127.13 -27.41
CA ARG A 501 -30.56 -128.16 -28.19
C ARG A 501 -30.19 -129.39 -27.35
N LEU A 502 -29.80 -129.19 -26.09
CA LEU A 502 -29.59 -130.26 -25.12
C LEU A 502 -30.89 -131.01 -24.86
N LYS A 503 -31.97 -130.31 -24.54
CA LYS A 503 -33.29 -130.91 -24.29
C LYS A 503 -33.83 -131.66 -25.51
N GLU A 504 -33.64 -131.12 -26.72
CA GLU A 504 -33.95 -131.81 -27.97
C GLU A 504 -33.14 -133.13 -28.11
N THR A 505 -31.84 -133.14 -27.76
CA THR A 505 -31.05 -134.39 -27.78
C THR A 505 -31.43 -135.37 -26.67
N GLU A 506 -31.88 -134.89 -25.50
CA GLU A 506 -32.38 -135.72 -24.40
C GLU A 506 -33.73 -136.38 -24.77
N GLU A 507 -34.66 -135.61 -25.33
CA GLU A 507 -35.97 -136.10 -25.80
C GLU A 507 -35.83 -137.12 -26.95
N ASN A 508 -34.92 -136.88 -27.90
CA ASN A 508 -34.61 -137.86 -28.96
C ASN A 508 -33.97 -139.14 -28.39
N LEU A 509 -33.12 -139.03 -27.37
CA LEU A 509 -32.50 -140.19 -26.72
C LEU A 509 -33.53 -141.02 -25.94
N ASP A 510 -34.48 -140.38 -25.26
CA ASP A 510 -35.55 -141.07 -24.53
C ASP A 510 -36.58 -141.71 -25.48
N GLN A 511 -36.94 -141.06 -26.59
CA GLN A 511 -37.75 -141.67 -27.64
C GLN A 511 -37.07 -142.94 -28.20
N ALA A 512 -35.77 -142.88 -28.51
CA ALA A 512 -35.02 -144.03 -28.99
C ALA A 512 -34.94 -145.18 -27.97
N LYS A 513 -34.93 -144.89 -26.65
CA LYS A 513 -35.06 -145.93 -25.61
C LYS A 513 -36.43 -146.60 -25.67
N VAL A 514 -37.51 -145.82 -25.77
CA VAL A 514 -38.89 -146.32 -25.85
C VAL A 514 -39.09 -147.20 -27.09
N ASP A 515 -38.58 -146.77 -28.25
CA ASP A 515 -38.72 -147.52 -29.51
C ASP A 515 -37.91 -148.84 -29.51
N HIS A 516 -36.77 -148.88 -28.82
CA HIS A 516 -36.07 -150.13 -28.55
C HIS A 516 -36.82 -151.02 -27.55
N GLU A 517 -37.41 -150.46 -26.50
CA GLU A 517 -38.10 -151.23 -25.47
C GLU A 517 -39.42 -151.84 -25.97
N THR A 518 -40.16 -151.15 -26.85
CA THR A 518 -41.33 -151.70 -27.55
C THR A 518 -40.92 -152.81 -28.51
N SER A 519 -39.93 -152.59 -29.38
CA SER A 519 -39.42 -153.59 -30.34
C SER A 519 -38.98 -154.90 -29.63
N LEU A 520 -38.29 -154.77 -28.49
CA LEU A 520 -37.81 -155.90 -27.70
C LEU A 520 -38.98 -156.66 -27.01
N LYS A 521 -40.08 -155.97 -26.70
CA LYS A 521 -41.30 -156.52 -26.12
C LYS A 521 -42.15 -157.27 -27.17
N GLU A 522 -42.25 -156.75 -28.38
CA GLU A 522 -42.92 -157.42 -29.51
C GLU A 522 -42.20 -158.72 -29.91
N MET A 523 -40.87 -158.69 -30.04
CA MET A 523 -40.07 -159.89 -30.30
C MET A 523 -40.25 -160.97 -29.24
N LYS A 524 -40.32 -160.60 -27.94
CA LYS A 524 -40.64 -161.53 -26.85
C LYS A 524 -42.03 -162.13 -27.00
N SER A 525 -43.04 -161.28 -27.25
CA SER A 525 -44.43 -161.73 -27.43
C SER A 525 -44.56 -162.72 -28.60
N SER A 526 -43.88 -162.48 -29.72
CA SER A 526 -43.92 -163.39 -30.88
C SER A 526 -43.36 -164.76 -30.53
N HIS A 527 -42.15 -164.83 -29.96
CA HIS A 527 -41.53 -166.10 -29.54
C HIS A 527 -42.35 -166.84 -28.47
N GLU A 528 -43.01 -166.13 -27.56
CA GLU A 528 -43.87 -166.73 -26.53
C GLU A 528 -45.16 -167.32 -27.13
N THR A 529 -45.74 -166.72 -28.18
CA THR A 529 -46.88 -167.34 -28.88
C THR A 529 -46.49 -168.56 -29.72
N GLU A 530 -45.30 -168.57 -30.33
CA GLU A 530 -44.83 -169.66 -31.18
C GLU A 530 -44.39 -170.88 -30.35
N THR A 531 -43.66 -170.67 -29.26
CA THR A 531 -43.26 -171.75 -28.34
C THR A 531 -44.44 -172.42 -27.63
N ASN A 532 -45.54 -171.69 -27.37
CA ASN A 532 -46.76 -172.29 -26.82
C ASN A 532 -47.52 -173.15 -27.87
N LYS A 533 -47.54 -172.77 -29.15
CA LYS A 533 -48.14 -173.63 -30.20
C LYS A 533 -47.43 -174.99 -30.32
N LEU A 534 -46.11 -175.00 -30.44
CA LEU A 534 -45.36 -176.27 -30.50
C LEU A 534 -45.56 -177.12 -29.23
N ARG A 535 -45.75 -176.48 -28.07
CA ARG A 535 -46.08 -177.20 -26.82
C ARG A 535 -47.45 -177.88 -26.91
N GLU A 536 -48.49 -177.18 -27.37
CA GLU A 536 -49.84 -177.76 -27.49
C GLU A 536 -49.87 -178.91 -28.52
N GLU A 537 -49.21 -178.76 -29.66
CA GLU A 537 -49.10 -179.82 -30.68
C GLU A 537 -48.38 -181.07 -30.16
N HIS A 538 -47.23 -180.91 -29.49
CA HIS A 538 -46.53 -182.03 -28.85
C HIS A 538 -47.33 -182.68 -27.72
N GLN A 539 -48.12 -181.90 -26.97
CA GLN A 539 -48.91 -182.40 -25.85
C GLN A 539 -50.15 -183.19 -26.32
N ALA A 540 -50.75 -182.82 -27.46
CA ALA A 540 -51.82 -183.58 -28.09
C ALA A 540 -51.32 -184.93 -28.66
N GLU A 541 -50.19 -184.95 -29.37
CA GLU A 541 -49.63 -186.19 -29.93
C GLU A 541 -49.15 -187.15 -28.83
N ALA A 542 -48.59 -186.62 -27.74
CA ALA A 542 -48.23 -187.41 -26.56
C ALA A 542 -49.45 -188.08 -25.89
N ALA A 543 -50.61 -187.42 -25.85
CA ALA A 543 -51.83 -188.01 -25.31
C ALA A 543 -52.34 -189.17 -26.19
N ARG A 544 -52.32 -188.99 -27.52
CA ARG A 544 -52.74 -190.00 -28.51
C ARG A 544 -51.94 -191.31 -28.40
N LEU A 545 -50.63 -191.20 -28.27
CA LEU A 545 -49.72 -192.35 -28.08
C LEU A 545 -49.93 -193.07 -26.74
N LEU A 546 -50.39 -192.35 -25.71
CA LEU A 546 -50.59 -192.91 -24.36
C LEU A 546 -51.90 -193.70 -24.26
N GLU A 547 -52.96 -193.23 -24.91
CA GLU A 547 -54.23 -193.96 -25.09
C GLU A 547 -54.03 -195.23 -25.94
N GLU A 548 -53.30 -195.12 -27.06
CA GLU A 548 -52.94 -196.28 -27.89
C GLU A 548 -52.14 -197.33 -27.07
N GLN A 549 -51.15 -196.89 -26.28
CA GLN A 549 -50.41 -197.78 -25.38
C GLN A 549 -51.31 -198.46 -24.33
N GLN A 550 -52.31 -197.77 -23.78
CA GLN A 550 -53.24 -198.38 -22.81
C GLN A 550 -54.07 -199.51 -23.43
N THR A 551 -54.57 -199.35 -24.67
CA THR A 551 -55.32 -200.42 -25.35
C THR A 551 -54.47 -201.67 -25.57
N TRP A 552 -53.20 -201.50 -25.99
CA TRP A 552 -52.25 -202.60 -26.11
C TRP A 552 -51.97 -203.27 -24.76
N ARG A 553 -51.80 -202.50 -23.68
CA ARG A 553 -51.53 -203.02 -22.33
C ARG A 553 -52.66 -203.93 -21.83
N MET A 554 -53.91 -203.49 -21.94
CA MET A 554 -55.10 -204.28 -21.58
C MET A 554 -55.15 -205.63 -22.33
N GLY A 555 -54.90 -205.61 -23.65
CA GLY A 555 -54.89 -206.81 -24.49
C GLY A 555 -53.72 -207.77 -24.23
N TRP A 556 -52.65 -207.32 -23.55
CA TRP A 556 -51.60 -208.18 -23.03
C TRP A 556 -51.92 -208.73 -21.64
N GLU A 557 -52.57 -207.97 -20.77
CA GLU A 557 -53.00 -208.46 -19.44
C GLU A 557 -54.04 -209.59 -19.53
N GLU A 558 -54.97 -209.58 -20.50
CA GLU A 558 -55.87 -210.73 -20.73
C GLU A 558 -55.11 -211.99 -21.19
N LYS A 559 -54.07 -211.83 -22.02
CA LYS A 559 -53.19 -212.95 -22.44
C LYS A 559 -52.33 -213.47 -21.30
N GLU A 560 -51.83 -212.59 -20.44
CA GLU A 560 -51.05 -212.98 -19.27
C GLU A 560 -51.93 -213.76 -18.28
N ASN A 561 -53.14 -213.29 -18.00
CA ASN A 561 -54.08 -213.99 -17.11
C ASN A 561 -54.50 -215.37 -17.63
N THR A 562 -54.77 -215.51 -18.94
CA THR A 562 -55.09 -216.82 -19.53
C THR A 562 -53.91 -217.79 -19.49
N LEU A 563 -52.69 -217.32 -19.79
CA LEU A 563 -51.47 -218.12 -19.65
C LEU A 563 -51.16 -218.48 -18.18
N LEU A 564 -51.41 -217.58 -17.22
CA LEU A 564 -51.24 -217.86 -15.79
C LEU A 564 -52.22 -218.94 -15.30
N GLN A 565 -53.46 -218.94 -15.79
CA GLN A 565 -54.44 -219.97 -15.48
C GLN A 565 -54.05 -221.33 -16.07
N GLU A 566 -53.46 -221.35 -17.27
CA GLU A 566 -52.91 -222.56 -17.89
C GLU A 566 -51.65 -223.07 -17.15
N ILE A 567 -50.79 -222.17 -16.68
CA ILE A 567 -49.65 -222.49 -15.80
C ILE A 567 -50.09 -223.11 -14.47
N ASP A 568 -51.23 -222.71 -13.89
CA ASP A 568 -51.69 -223.29 -12.62
C ASP A 568 -52.32 -224.70 -12.80
N ASN A 569 -53.00 -224.93 -13.92
CA ASN A 569 -53.43 -226.26 -14.36
C ASN A 569 -52.23 -227.20 -14.62
N LEU A 570 -51.11 -226.65 -15.14
CA LEU A 570 -49.86 -227.38 -15.29
C LEU A 570 -49.15 -227.59 -13.94
N LYS A 571 -49.15 -226.61 -13.02
CA LYS A 571 -48.60 -226.77 -11.65
C LYS A 571 -49.31 -227.86 -10.86
N THR A 572 -50.65 -227.90 -10.90
CA THR A 572 -51.44 -228.91 -10.20
C THR A 572 -51.15 -230.32 -10.75
N SER A 573 -51.05 -230.46 -12.08
CA SER A 573 -50.61 -231.72 -12.73
C SER A 573 -49.16 -232.10 -12.41
N VAL A 574 -48.25 -231.13 -12.31
CA VAL A 574 -46.86 -231.36 -11.87
C VAL A 574 -46.79 -231.71 -10.38
N SER A 575 -47.74 -231.26 -9.56
CA SER A 575 -47.83 -231.57 -8.14
C SER A 575 -48.20 -233.02 -7.88
N SER A 576 -49.22 -233.56 -8.57
CA SER A 576 -49.61 -234.97 -8.46
C SER A 576 -48.48 -235.91 -8.91
N LEU A 577 -47.91 -235.67 -10.09
CA LEU A 577 -46.78 -236.44 -10.62
C LEU A 577 -45.54 -236.38 -9.70
N ARG A 578 -45.27 -235.24 -9.06
CA ARG A 578 -44.18 -235.12 -8.07
C ARG A 578 -44.44 -235.92 -6.81
N GLN A 579 -45.70 -236.07 -6.37
CA GLN A 579 -46.03 -236.89 -5.21
C GLN A 579 -45.90 -238.39 -5.54
N GLU A 580 -46.39 -238.84 -6.70
CA GLU A 580 -46.19 -240.23 -7.16
C GLU A 580 -44.71 -240.61 -7.29
N ILE A 581 -43.89 -239.74 -7.90
CA ILE A 581 -42.43 -239.94 -7.98
C ILE A 581 -41.79 -240.03 -6.59
N LYS A 582 -42.22 -239.19 -5.65
CA LYS A 582 -41.66 -239.12 -4.30
C LYS A 582 -41.93 -240.39 -3.49
N ASP A 583 -43.14 -240.95 -3.61
CA ASP A 583 -43.51 -242.16 -2.87
C ASP A 583 -42.95 -243.42 -3.54
N GLY A 584 -42.86 -243.47 -4.88
CA GLY A 584 -42.16 -244.53 -5.61
C GLY A 584 -40.64 -244.60 -5.35
N VAL A 585 -40.00 -243.47 -5.00
CA VAL A 585 -38.61 -243.44 -4.52
C VAL A 585 -38.47 -244.07 -3.12
N GLY A 586 -39.54 -244.09 -2.31
CA GLY A 586 -39.57 -244.79 -1.02
C GLY A 586 -39.37 -246.30 -1.16
N ASP A 587 -40.07 -246.94 -2.11
CA ASP A 587 -39.99 -248.39 -2.32
C ASP A 587 -38.63 -248.87 -2.85
N LYS A 588 -37.97 -248.06 -3.71
CA LYS A 588 -36.60 -248.34 -4.18
C LYS A 588 -35.59 -248.37 -3.02
N LYS A 589 -35.58 -247.32 -2.19
CA LYS A 589 -34.60 -247.14 -1.10
C LYS A 589 -34.70 -248.17 0.04
N LEU A 590 -35.80 -248.93 0.14
CA LEU A 590 -35.87 -250.07 1.08
C LEU A 590 -35.55 -251.43 0.45
N HIS A 591 -35.74 -251.63 -0.87
CA HIS A 591 -35.21 -252.80 -1.57
C HIS A 591 -33.67 -252.83 -1.58
N GLU A 592 -33.03 -251.66 -1.65
CA GLU A 592 -31.58 -251.47 -1.44
C GLU A 592 -31.09 -252.01 -0.11
N LYS A 593 -31.85 -251.72 0.95
CA LYS A 593 -31.48 -252.06 2.33
C LYS A 593 -31.46 -253.57 2.59
N LYS A 594 -32.18 -254.36 1.78
CA LYS A 594 -32.14 -255.83 1.81
C LYS A 594 -30.86 -256.37 1.13
N GLY A 595 -30.44 -255.82 -0.02
CA GLY A 595 -29.34 -256.40 -0.80
C GLY A 595 -27.96 -256.16 -0.21
N LEU A 596 -27.77 -255.02 0.46
CA LEU A 596 -26.51 -254.72 1.14
C LEU A 596 -26.19 -255.71 2.28
N THR A 597 -27.21 -256.40 2.82
CA THR A 597 -27.03 -257.42 3.85
C THR A 597 -26.63 -258.77 3.25
N MET A 598 -27.23 -259.16 2.12
CA MET A 598 -26.83 -260.35 1.35
C MET A 598 -25.34 -260.30 0.94
N ILE A 599 -24.83 -259.11 0.61
CA ILE A 599 -23.41 -258.91 0.26
C ILE A 599 -22.46 -259.20 1.44
N LYS A 600 -22.92 -259.14 2.70
CA LYS A 600 -22.11 -259.47 3.89
C LYS A 600 -21.95 -260.97 4.12
N ASP A 601 -22.89 -261.83 3.69
CA ASP A 601 -22.72 -263.28 3.76
C ASP A 601 -21.62 -263.75 2.80
N LEU A 602 -21.72 -263.31 1.53
CA LEU A 602 -20.80 -263.73 0.46
C LEU A 602 -19.33 -263.40 0.74
N LYS A 603 -19.03 -262.29 1.44
CA LYS A 603 -17.64 -261.91 1.77
C LYS A 603 -17.02 -262.67 2.95
N ARG A 604 -17.81 -263.28 3.85
CA ARG A 604 -17.25 -264.05 4.98
C ARG A 604 -16.98 -265.51 4.65
N GLN A 605 -17.75 -266.11 3.74
CA GLN A 605 -17.56 -267.50 3.30
C GLN A 605 -16.29 -267.70 2.46
N LEU A 606 -15.84 -266.68 1.70
CA LEU A 606 -14.83 -266.85 0.65
C LEU A 606 -13.37 -266.97 1.13
N HIS A 607 -13.03 -266.54 2.36
CA HIS A 607 -11.61 -266.24 2.67
C HIS A 607 -10.76 -267.45 3.09
N ALA A 608 -11.17 -268.22 4.10
CA ALA A 608 -10.23 -269.03 4.91
C ALA A 608 -10.83 -270.33 5.52
N GLU A 609 -11.58 -271.17 4.79
CA GLU A 609 -11.49 -271.41 3.35
C GLU A 609 -10.13 -272.04 3.02
N ARG A 610 -9.18 -271.19 2.56
CA ARG A 610 -7.76 -271.53 2.34
C ARG A 610 -7.00 -272.19 3.51
N LYS A 611 -7.57 -272.34 4.71
CA LYS A 611 -6.93 -273.02 5.84
C LYS A 611 -7.27 -274.52 5.96
N ARG A 612 -8.06 -275.07 5.04
CA ARG A 612 -8.39 -276.51 4.99
C ARG A 612 -7.29 -277.40 4.41
N THR A 613 -6.36 -276.84 3.64
CA THR A 613 -5.63 -277.61 2.60
C THR A 613 -4.14 -277.83 2.80
N GLU A 614 -3.46 -277.19 3.76
CA GLU A 614 -2.04 -277.50 4.01
C GLU A 614 -1.86 -278.85 4.74
N LYS A 615 -2.82 -279.19 5.60
CA LYS A 615 -2.93 -280.46 6.32
C LYS A 615 -4.43 -280.76 6.42
N LEU A 616 -4.98 -281.91 6.03
CA LEU A 616 -4.42 -283.27 5.95
C LEU A 616 -3.68 -283.72 7.21
N GLN A 617 -3.98 -283.05 8.32
CA GLN A 617 -3.80 -283.51 9.69
C GLN A 617 -4.89 -282.80 10.50
N GLU A 618 -6.04 -283.42 10.75
CA GLU A 618 -6.32 -284.84 10.55
C GLU A 618 -7.80 -285.13 10.28
N ARG A 619 -8.04 -286.11 9.40
CA ARG A 619 -9.20 -287.01 9.41
C ARG A 619 -10.61 -286.41 9.16
N LEU A 620 -11.55 -287.36 9.06
CA LEU A 620 -12.94 -287.40 9.55
C LEU A 620 -13.60 -286.04 9.96
N GLN A 621 -14.87 -285.74 9.64
CA GLN A 621 -15.95 -286.58 9.10
C GLN A 621 -17.27 -285.78 8.87
N GLU A 622 -18.00 -286.05 7.77
CA GLU A 622 -19.49 -286.02 7.56
C GLU A 622 -20.43 -284.76 7.86
N VAL A 623 -21.53 -284.63 7.06
CA VAL A 623 -22.97 -284.36 7.48
C VAL A 623 -23.59 -282.89 7.72
N LEU A 624 -24.50 -282.39 6.79
CA LEU A 624 -25.75 -281.47 6.88
C LEU A 624 -25.85 -279.83 6.73
N THR A 625 -26.29 -279.16 5.58
CA THR A 625 -27.17 -277.87 5.23
C THR A 625 -26.89 -276.25 5.24
N ASP A 626 -27.44 -275.33 4.30
CA ASP A 626 -27.81 -273.77 4.34
C ASP A 626 -28.25 -272.91 2.99
N SER A 627 -28.83 -271.61 2.97
CA SER A 627 -29.05 -270.57 1.80
C SER A 627 -29.64 -269.04 2.03
N LYS A 628 -29.66 -267.98 1.07
CA LYS A 628 -30.05 -266.44 1.17
C LYS A 628 -30.40 -265.50 -0.15
N ASP A 629 -30.81 -264.14 -0.10
CA ASP A 629 -31.21 -263.06 -1.21
C ASP A 629 -31.21 -261.44 -0.84
N ARG A 630 -31.39 -260.19 -1.51
CA ARG A 630 -31.28 -259.24 -2.80
C ARG A 630 -31.66 -257.66 -2.52
N GLN A 631 -31.57 -256.38 -3.12
CA GLN A 631 -31.24 -255.43 -4.35
C GLN A 631 -30.60 -253.94 -4.02
N SER A 632 -30.60 -252.63 -4.59
CA SER A 632 -31.17 -251.67 -5.69
C SER A 632 -30.44 -250.27 -6.24
N MET A 633 -30.77 -248.92 -5.99
CA MET A 633 -30.79 -247.64 -6.92
C MET A 633 -30.18 -246.10 -6.66
N GLU A 634 -30.77 -244.85 -7.00
CA GLU A 634 -30.17 -243.49 -7.58
C GLU A 634 -30.35 -241.92 -7.00
N ASP A 635 -29.70 -240.75 -7.51
CA ASP A 635 -29.83 -239.19 -7.14
C ASP A 635 -29.03 -237.92 -7.92
N LEU A 636 -29.26 -236.51 -7.74
CA LEU A 636 -28.43 -235.13 -7.92
C LEU A 636 -28.66 -233.74 -8.85
N PHE A 637 -28.01 -232.46 -8.69
CA PHE A 637 -28.28 -230.99 -9.29
C PHE A 637 -27.17 -229.73 -9.53
N ARG A 638 -27.44 -228.34 -9.81
CA ARG A 638 -26.55 -227.12 -10.43
C ARG A 638 -26.76 -225.47 -10.18
N PRO A 639 -25.86 -224.39 -10.47
CA PRO A 639 -25.92 -222.81 -10.26
C PRO A 639 -25.36 -221.62 -11.31
N THR A 640 -25.29 -220.21 -11.10
CA THR A 640 -24.90 -218.98 -12.08
C THR A 640 -24.61 -217.37 -11.67
N ASP A 641 -23.72 -216.51 -12.36
CA ASP A 641 -23.46 -215.03 -12.97
C ASP A 641 -23.44 -213.41 -12.45
N PRO A 642 -22.74 -212.29 -13.07
CA PRO A 642 -22.43 -210.77 -12.63
C PRO A 642 -22.19 -209.40 -13.62
N ASN A 643 -21.94 -208.04 -13.20
CA ASN A 643 -21.46 -206.68 -13.95
C ASN A 643 -21.27 -205.22 -13.16
N ASP A 644 -20.95 -203.84 -13.43
CA ASP A 644 -20.29 -202.69 -14.36
C ASP A 644 -20.27 -201.11 -13.73
N MET A 645 -19.90 -199.75 -14.07
CA MET A 645 -19.23 -198.67 -15.05
C MET A 645 -19.09 -197.01 -14.65
N PHE A 646 -18.32 -196.00 -15.33
CA PHE A 646 -18.38 -194.40 -15.58
C PHE A 646 -17.56 -193.04 -15.00
N ARG A 647 -17.35 -191.84 -15.77
CA ARG A 647 -17.20 -190.23 -15.55
C ARG A 647 -15.88 -189.18 -15.69
N CYS A 648 -15.94 -187.76 -15.89
CA CYS A 648 -14.83 -186.60 -15.98
C CYS A 648 -15.15 -184.95 -16.04
N ASP A 649 -14.21 -183.87 -16.02
CA ASP A 649 -14.28 -182.25 -15.92
C ASP A 649 -13.04 -181.28 -16.48
N ASP A 650 -12.60 -179.90 -16.45
CA ASP A 650 -12.78 -178.35 -16.10
C ASP A 650 -11.57 -177.29 -16.63
N SER A 651 -11.18 -175.90 -16.62
CA SER A 651 -11.47 -174.31 -16.56
C SER A 651 -10.25 -173.31 -17.08
N SER A 652 -9.83 -171.93 -17.02
CA SER A 652 -9.96 -170.41 -16.52
C SER A 652 -9.09 -169.24 -17.37
N VAL A 653 -8.63 -167.88 -17.26
CA VAL A 653 -8.30 -166.55 -16.43
C VAL A 653 -7.98 -165.07 -17.17
N SER A 654 -7.47 -163.85 -16.62
CA SER A 654 -7.15 -162.41 -17.27
C SER A 654 -6.31 -161.13 -16.57
N SER A 655 -6.01 -159.85 -17.16
CA SER A 655 -5.23 -158.54 -16.65
C SER A 655 -5.37 -157.07 -17.42
N TRP A 656 -4.78 -155.76 -17.41
CA TRP A 656 -3.71 -154.68 -16.89
C TRP A 656 -3.90 -153.11 -17.46
N GLY A 657 -3.32 -151.81 -17.36
CA GLY A 657 -2.31 -150.73 -16.74
C GLY A 657 -2.14 -149.29 -17.57
N ALA A 658 -1.44 -148.03 -17.49
CA ALA A 658 -0.65 -146.90 -16.70
C ALA A 658 -0.34 -145.49 -17.57
N GLY A 659 0.26 -144.19 -17.42
CA GLY A 659 0.95 -143.02 -16.60
C GLY A 659 1.56 -141.73 -17.47
N ALA A 660 2.21 -140.46 -17.27
CA ALA A 660 2.60 -139.24 -16.33
C ALA A 660 3.33 -137.87 -16.99
N SER A 661 3.66 -136.61 -16.38
CA SER A 661 4.36 -135.30 -16.98
C SER A 661 4.87 -133.95 -16.12
N GLY A 662 5.55 -132.79 -16.63
CA GLY A 662 5.98 -131.39 -15.96
C GLY A 662 6.93 -130.18 -16.63
N ASN A 663 7.15 -128.86 -16.12
CA ASN A 663 8.03 -127.63 -16.67
C ASN A 663 8.33 -126.19 -15.86
N LYS A 664 9.28 -125.15 -16.18
CA LYS A 664 9.57 -123.71 -15.52
C LYS A 664 10.66 -122.53 -16.01
N ASP A 665 10.63 -121.17 -15.62
CA ASP A 665 11.69 -119.98 -15.33
C ASP A 665 12.21 -118.64 -16.14
N SER A 666 13.34 -117.88 -15.80
CA SER A 666 13.63 -116.35 -15.97
C SER A 666 15.06 -115.71 -16.39
N ASN A 667 15.15 -114.37 -16.72
CA ASN A 667 16.27 -113.31 -16.58
C ASN A 667 17.20 -112.78 -17.77
N ALA A 668 17.66 -111.49 -17.68
CA ALA A 668 18.90 -110.79 -18.18
C ALA A 668 19.07 -109.99 -19.55
N SER A 669 19.62 -108.75 -19.44
CA SER A 669 20.56 -107.94 -20.30
C SER A 669 20.35 -107.50 -21.78
N GLY A 670 20.63 -106.21 -22.10
CA GLY A 670 20.96 -105.72 -23.47
C GLY A 670 20.93 -104.17 -23.70
N PRO A 671 22.05 -103.50 -24.10
CA PRO A 671 22.07 -102.04 -24.38
C PRO A 671 22.73 -101.61 -25.73
N GLN A 672 22.28 -100.49 -26.36
CA GLN A 672 23.15 -99.58 -27.15
C GLN A 672 22.50 -98.24 -27.60
N SER A 673 23.35 -97.24 -27.88
CA SER A 673 23.08 -95.97 -28.61
C SER A 673 24.33 -95.63 -29.45
N PRO A 674 24.23 -94.82 -30.53
CA PRO A 674 24.47 -93.35 -30.45
C PRO A 674 23.53 -92.54 -31.39
N SER A 675 23.40 -91.20 -31.42
CA SER A 675 24.09 -90.01 -30.85
C SER A 675 25.07 -89.23 -31.78
N HIS A 676 24.83 -87.90 -31.88
CA HIS A 676 25.60 -86.84 -32.59
C HIS A 676 25.57 -86.90 -34.14
N THR A 677 25.69 -85.82 -34.95
CA THR A 677 25.90 -84.35 -34.78
C THR A 677 24.94 -83.58 -35.72
N ASN A 678 24.20 -82.53 -35.33
CA ASN A 678 24.56 -81.12 -35.03
C ASN A 678 24.53 -80.13 -36.24
N THR A 679 24.02 -78.90 -36.00
CA THR A 679 24.12 -77.63 -36.78
C THR A 679 23.64 -77.51 -38.24
N SER A 680 22.70 -76.58 -38.47
CA SER A 680 22.81 -75.38 -39.37
C SER A 680 21.48 -75.05 -40.09
N PHE A 681 20.60 -74.19 -39.57
CA PHE A 681 20.50 -72.71 -39.80
C PHE A 681 19.62 -72.27 -41.01
N ASN A 682 19.04 -71.07 -40.89
CA ASN A 682 18.42 -70.21 -41.92
C ASN A 682 16.98 -70.50 -42.43
N SER A 683 15.98 -70.10 -41.64
CA SER A 683 14.75 -69.44 -42.13
C SER A 683 14.12 -68.58 -41.03
N ASP A 684 13.73 -69.21 -39.92
CA ASP A 684 12.77 -68.61 -38.99
C ASP A 684 13.38 -67.51 -38.11
N VAL A 685 14.71 -67.53 -37.91
CA VAL A 685 15.42 -66.45 -37.21
C VAL A 685 15.41 -65.16 -38.03
N GLU A 686 15.45 -65.21 -39.37
CA GLU A 686 15.30 -63.99 -40.18
C GLU A 686 13.86 -63.45 -40.12
N GLN A 687 12.85 -64.30 -39.91
CA GLN A 687 11.47 -63.87 -39.79
C GLN A 687 11.14 -63.36 -38.38
N GLU A 688 11.60 -64.00 -37.29
CA GLU A 688 11.47 -63.44 -35.94
C GLU A 688 12.34 -62.19 -35.75
N TYR A 689 13.56 -62.14 -36.32
CA TYR A 689 14.37 -60.92 -36.33
C TYR A 689 13.77 -59.85 -37.24
N GLY A 690 13.08 -60.23 -38.32
CA GLY A 690 12.34 -59.34 -39.22
C GLY A 690 11.09 -58.75 -38.60
N ASP A 691 10.31 -59.55 -37.88
CA ASP A 691 9.16 -59.09 -37.07
C ASP A 691 9.63 -58.28 -35.86
N LEU A 692 10.78 -58.63 -35.25
CA LEU A 692 11.40 -57.82 -34.22
C LEU A 692 11.94 -56.49 -34.77
N LEU A 693 12.53 -56.46 -35.97
CA LEU A 693 12.92 -55.21 -36.66
C LEU A 693 11.72 -54.41 -37.13
N THR A 694 10.63 -55.04 -37.54
CA THR A 694 9.39 -54.36 -37.93
C THR A 694 8.67 -53.79 -36.71
N ARG A 695 8.68 -54.52 -35.59
CA ARG A 695 8.13 -54.06 -34.31
C ARG A 695 9.02 -53.02 -33.63
N MET A 696 10.34 -53.17 -33.68
CA MET A 696 11.31 -52.19 -33.20
C MET A 696 11.30 -50.94 -34.08
N GLY A 697 11.27 -51.09 -35.40
CA GLY A 697 11.12 -50.01 -36.37
C GLY A 697 9.78 -49.29 -36.24
N GLY A 698 8.67 -50.01 -36.02
CA GLY A 698 7.36 -49.40 -35.73
C GLY A 698 7.32 -48.73 -34.35
N MET A 699 8.00 -49.28 -33.33
CA MET A 699 8.12 -48.66 -32.02
C MET A 699 9.05 -47.44 -32.04
N GLN A 700 10.10 -47.46 -32.86
CA GLN A 700 11.02 -46.34 -33.11
C GLN A 700 10.38 -45.29 -34.01
N GLN A 701 9.54 -45.66 -34.97
CA GLN A 701 8.71 -44.73 -35.75
C GLN A 701 7.64 -44.09 -34.86
N ASN A 702 7.04 -44.83 -33.93
CA ASN A 702 6.16 -44.26 -32.91
C ASN A 702 6.92 -43.37 -31.92
N SER A 703 8.16 -43.73 -31.56
CA SER A 703 9.05 -42.88 -30.77
C SER A 703 9.36 -41.59 -31.53
N TRP A 704 9.80 -41.67 -32.78
CA TRP A 704 10.01 -40.51 -33.66
C TRP A 704 8.74 -39.68 -33.88
N GLN A 705 7.55 -40.28 -34.01
CA GLN A 705 6.29 -39.51 -34.08
C GLN A 705 5.91 -38.85 -32.76
N LEU A 706 6.30 -39.42 -31.61
CA LEU A 706 6.10 -38.81 -30.30
C LEU A 706 7.15 -37.75 -30.01
N GLU A 707 8.41 -37.95 -30.41
CA GLU A 707 9.51 -36.99 -30.40
C GLU A 707 9.24 -35.83 -31.36
N GLU A 708 8.65 -36.07 -32.54
CA GLU A 708 8.21 -35.04 -33.48
C GLU A 708 7.01 -34.26 -32.93
N LYS A 709 6.06 -34.93 -32.27
CA LYS A 709 4.96 -34.25 -31.55
C LYS A 709 5.46 -33.46 -30.34
N VAL A 710 6.43 -33.98 -29.60
CA VAL A 710 7.08 -33.25 -28.49
C VAL A 710 7.88 -32.09 -29.03
N ALA A 711 8.69 -32.24 -30.07
CA ALA A 711 9.42 -31.17 -30.73
C ALA A 711 8.49 -30.12 -31.36
N HIS A 712 7.32 -30.51 -31.89
CA HIS A 712 6.28 -29.57 -32.32
C HIS A 712 5.62 -28.85 -31.14
N LEU A 713 5.39 -29.51 -30.00
CA LEU A 713 4.88 -28.87 -28.79
C LEU A 713 5.93 -27.97 -28.11
N GLU A 714 7.20 -28.33 -28.17
CA GLU A 714 8.34 -27.52 -27.70
C GLU A 714 8.58 -26.32 -28.63
N MET A 715 8.54 -26.51 -29.95
CA MET A 715 8.58 -25.42 -30.94
C MET A 715 7.36 -24.50 -30.83
N SER A 716 6.17 -25.07 -30.58
CA SER A 716 4.95 -24.29 -30.35
C SER A 716 5.01 -23.53 -29.03
N ASN A 717 5.47 -24.17 -27.94
CA ASN A 717 5.71 -23.51 -26.65
C ASN A 717 6.83 -22.47 -26.73
N ALA A 718 7.87 -22.69 -27.54
CA ALA A 718 8.94 -21.72 -27.78
C ALA A 718 8.43 -20.54 -28.62
N CYS A 719 7.64 -20.78 -29.66
CA CYS A 719 6.98 -19.72 -30.43
C CYS A 719 5.94 -18.97 -29.60
N MET A 720 5.21 -19.65 -28.70
CA MET A 720 4.27 -19.04 -27.76
C MET A 720 5.02 -18.28 -26.64
N ALA A 721 6.18 -18.75 -26.19
CA ALA A 721 7.05 -18.04 -25.27
C ALA A 721 7.68 -16.81 -25.94
N GLU A 722 8.09 -16.91 -27.21
CA GLU A 722 8.51 -15.76 -28.01
C GLU A 722 7.37 -14.79 -28.29
N ASP A 723 6.15 -15.26 -28.56
CA ASP A 723 4.98 -14.40 -28.75
C ASP A 723 4.54 -13.74 -27.43
N ILE A 724 4.62 -14.45 -26.30
CA ILE A 724 4.47 -13.88 -24.96
C ILE A 724 5.59 -12.87 -24.69
N LEU A 725 6.86 -13.17 -24.98
CA LEU A 725 7.97 -12.23 -24.78
C LEU A 725 7.88 -11.02 -25.71
N ARG A 726 7.42 -11.19 -26.96
CA ARG A 726 7.16 -10.08 -27.89
C ARG A 726 5.95 -9.27 -27.44
N LYS A 727 4.87 -9.90 -26.95
CA LYS A 727 3.72 -9.19 -26.37
C LYS A 727 4.07 -8.49 -25.06
N THR A 728 4.91 -9.09 -24.21
CA THR A 728 5.47 -8.46 -23.01
C THR A 728 6.40 -7.32 -23.40
N ALA A 729 7.25 -7.46 -24.41
CA ALA A 729 8.10 -6.38 -24.92
C ALA A 729 7.30 -5.28 -25.62
N ILE A 730 6.18 -5.59 -26.27
CA ILE A 730 5.24 -4.60 -26.83
C ILE A 730 4.48 -3.91 -25.71
N ILE A 731 4.03 -4.63 -24.67
CA ILE A 731 3.42 -4.04 -23.47
C ILE A 731 4.44 -3.19 -22.73
N GLU A 732 5.70 -3.61 -22.60
CA GLU A 732 6.80 -2.84 -22.01
C GLU A 732 7.12 -1.61 -22.86
N HIS A 733 7.18 -1.73 -24.19
CA HIS A 733 7.30 -0.59 -25.11
C HIS A 733 6.15 0.39 -24.91
N TYR A 734 4.89 -0.07 -24.94
CA TYR A 734 3.73 0.80 -24.70
C TYR A 734 3.67 1.35 -23.26
N VAL A 735 4.18 0.66 -22.23
CA VAL A 735 4.24 1.17 -20.84
C VAL A 735 5.39 2.16 -20.65
N MET A 736 6.49 2.01 -21.40
CA MET A 736 7.61 2.95 -21.44
C MET A 736 7.35 4.17 -22.35
N GLU A 737 6.56 4.01 -23.41
CA GLU A 737 6.32 5.03 -24.45
C GLU A 737 4.98 5.76 -24.24
N SER A 738 3.98 5.13 -23.60
CA SER A 738 2.83 5.85 -23.00
C SER A 738 3.20 6.57 -21.70
N ARG A 739 4.48 6.51 -21.27
CA ARG A 739 5.12 7.58 -20.49
C ARG A 739 5.76 8.57 -21.47
N PRO A 740 5.28 9.82 -21.60
CA PRO A 740 5.80 10.76 -22.58
C PRO A 740 7.15 11.38 -22.16
N ASP A 741 8.26 10.65 -22.37
CA ASP A 741 9.60 11.25 -22.50
C ASP A 741 10.39 10.63 -23.67
N HIS A 742 10.08 11.11 -24.86
CA HIS A 742 10.65 10.71 -26.14
C HIS A 742 12.12 11.16 -26.28
N ARG A 743 13.05 10.51 -25.56
CA ARG A 743 14.47 10.93 -25.43
C ARG A 743 15.53 9.82 -25.49
N ARG A 744 15.60 9.09 -26.61
CA ARG A 744 16.87 8.58 -27.20
C ARG A 744 16.71 8.55 -28.73
N LEU A 745 17.69 8.92 -29.56
CA LEU A 745 19.00 9.55 -29.35
C LEU A 745 19.40 10.27 -30.65
N SER A 746 20.03 11.44 -30.57
CA SER A 746 21.00 11.86 -31.59
C SER A 746 21.99 12.86 -30.99
N ASN A 747 23.28 12.68 -31.30
CA ASN A 747 24.38 13.39 -30.68
C ASN A 747 25.14 14.18 -31.75
N HIS A 748 24.95 15.50 -31.81
CA HIS A 748 25.78 16.40 -32.61
C HIS A 748 25.91 17.77 -31.95
N HIS A 749 27.09 18.36 -32.13
CA HIS A 749 27.58 19.59 -31.50
C HIS A 749 28.69 20.16 -32.40
N PRO A 750 28.94 21.48 -32.44
CA PRO A 750 28.02 22.61 -32.32
C PRO A 750 27.99 23.45 -33.62
N HIS A 751 26.97 24.30 -33.79
CA HIS A 751 27.18 25.57 -34.50
C HIS A 751 26.12 26.60 -34.12
N GLU A 752 26.53 27.83 -33.85
CA GLU A 752 25.63 28.97 -34.00
C GLU A 752 25.50 29.27 -35.49
N ASP A 753 24.28 29.44 -36.00
CA ASP A 753 24.04 30.53 -36.94
C ASP A 753 22.56 30.94 -37.02
N LYS A 754 22.32 32.19 -37.37
CA LYS A 754 20.99 32.84 -37.29
C LYS A 754 20.10 32.39 -38.44
N ILE A 755 19.04 31.62 -38.19
CA ILE A 755 18.03 31.36 -39.24
C ILE A 755 16.82 32.29 -39.14
N SER A 756 16.67 33.09 -40.21
CA SER A 756 15.59 34.03 -40.51
C SER A 756 14.15 33.51 -40.28
N LEU A 757 13.21 34.44 -40.10
CA LEU A 757 11.75 34.22 -39.99
C LEU A 757 11.19 33.26 -41.06
N LYS A 758 11.85 33.10 -42.21
CA LYS A 758 11.47 32.10 -43.22
C LYS A 758 11.36 30.68 -42.64
N LYS A 759 12.21 30.29 -41.67
CA LYS A 759 12.07 28.98 -40.98
C LYS A 759 10.87 28.91 -40.04
N VAL A 760 10.39 30.03 -39.50
CA VAL A 760 9.18 30.06 -38.66
C VAL A 760 7.95 29.86 -39.53
N LEU A 761 7.90 30.51 -40.71
CA LEU A 761 6.83 30.30 -41.69
C LEU A 761 6.85 28.86 -42.25
N ASP A 762 8.04 28.33 -42.59
CA ASP A 762 8.19 26.92 -42.98
C ASP A 762 7.77 25.94 -41.86
N LEU A 763 7.90 26.31 -40.58
CA LEU A 763 7.49 25.46 -39.44
C LEU A 763 5.98 25.45 -39.23
N VAL A 764 5.32 26.60 -39.36
CA VAL A 764 3.85 26.68 -39.31
C VAL A 764 3.23 25.86 -40.45
N ASN A 765 3.69 26.07 -41.69
CA ASN A 765 3.20 25.28 -42.82
C ASN A 765 3.53 23.79 -42.68
N LYS A 766 4.69 23.40 -42.14
CA LYS A 766 5.06 21.98 -41.96
C LYS A 766 4.32 21.24 -40.86
N GLY A 767 3.57 21.91 -40.00
CA GLY A 767 2.64 21.24 -39.07
C GLY A 767 1.54 20.54 -39.86
N GLU A 768 0.65 21.33 -40.45
CA GLU A 768 -0.44 20.83 -41.29
C GLU A 768 0.08 20.02 -42.49
N ASP A 769 1.16 20.46 -43.16
CA ASP A 769 1.68 19.80 -44.35
C ASP A 769 2.46 18.49 -44.05
N ASN A 770 2.80 18.19 -42.78
CA ASN A 770 3.22 16.83 -42.39
C ASN A 770 2.04 15.98 -41.91
N GLU A 771 1.11 16.53 -41.12
CA GLU A 771 -0.07 15.79 -40.68
C GLU A 771 -0.95 15.38 -41.88
N LEU A 772 -1.08 16.24 -42.89
CA LEU A 772 -1.72 15.92 -44.17
C LEU A 772 -0.91 14.92 -45.00
N LYS A 773 0.42 14.85 -44.88
CA LYS A 773 1.22 13.80 -45.55
C LYS A 773 1.11 12.46 -44.85
N ASP A 774 1.12 12.41 -43.52
CA ASP A 774 0.91 11.17 -42.78
C ASP A 774 -0.55 10.70 -42.85
N MET A 775 -1.52 11.62 -42.94
CA MET A 775 -2.92 11.29 -43.24
C MET A 775 -3.08 10.80 -44.68
N ASN A 776 -2.47 11.45 -45.69
CA ASN A 776 -2.45 10.93 -47.06
C ASN A 776 -1.74 9.58 -47.16
N LYS A 777 -0.65 9.35 -46.39
CA LYS A 777 0.06 8.08 -46.36
C LYS A 777 -0.76 6.99 -45.67
N LYS A 778 -1.50 7.30 -44.61
CA LYS A 778 -2.47 6.37 -43.99
C LYS A 778 -3.65 6.07 -44.93
N LEU A 779 -4.18 7.08 -45.62
CA LEU A 779 -5.21 6.93 -46.65
C LEU A 779 -4.71 6.09 -47.82
N GLN A 780 -3.50 6.36 -48.32
CA GLN A 780 -2.84 5.59 -49.38
C GLN A 780 -2.63 4.14 -48.95
N ASN A 781 -2.01 3.89 -47.79
CA ASN A 781 -1.83 2.53 -47.26
C ASN A 781 -3.18 1.80 -47.11
N MET A 782 -4.23 2.47 -46.61
CA MET A 782 -5.57 1.88 -46.46
C MET A 782 -6.25 1.64 -47.82
N VAL A 783 -6.03 2.50 -48.82
CA VAL A 783 -6.50 2.31 -50.20
C VAL A 783 -5.74 1.19 -50.90
N GLU A 784 -4.43 1.08 -50.70
CA GLU A 784 -3.59 -0.02 -51.21
C GLU A 784 -3.95 -1.35 -50.55
N GLU A 785 -4.20 -1.37 -49.24
CA GLU A 785 -4.69 -2.55 -48.51
C GLU A 785 -6.10 -2.94 -48.98
N THR A 786 -7.00 -1.97 -49.19
CA THR A 786 -8.36 -2.20 -49.71
C THR A 786 -8.34 -2.67 -51.17
N LEU A 787 -7.48 -2.12 -52.01
CA LEU A 787 -7.25 -2.60 -53.38
C LEU A 787 -6.67 -4.01 -53.38
N THR A 788 -5.72 -4.31 -52.49
CA THR A 788 -5.14 -5.64 -52.36
C THR A 788 -6.18 -6.65 -51.87
N LYS A 789 -7.01 -6.30 -50.89
CA LYS A 789 -8.14 -7.12 -50.42
C LYS A 789 -9.20 -7.31 -51.51
N ASN A 790 -9.55 -6.27 -52.25
CA ASN A 790 -10.47 -6.38 -53.39
C ASN A 790 -9.88 -7.22 -54.54
N MET A 791 -8.57 -7.15 -54.79
CA MET A 791 -7.91 -8.01 -55.78
C MET A 791 -7.92 -9.48 -55.36
N HIS A 792 -7.72 -9.79 -54.08
CA HIS A 792 -7.87 -11.14 -53.55
C HIS A 792 -9.33 -11.61 -53.64
N LEU A 793 -10.29 -10.80 -53.16
CA LEU A 793 -11.73 -11.11 -53.27
C LEU A 793 -12.19 -11.29 -54.73
N GLN A 794 -11.67 -10.49 -55.66
CA GLN A 794 -11.96 -10.64 -57.09
C GLN A 794 -11.35 -11.92 -57.66
N LYS A 795 -10.15 -12.30 -57.23
CA LYS A 795 -9.51 -13.57 -57.59
C LYS A 795 -10.23 -14.78 -56.97
N ASP A 796 -10.73 -14.67 -55.75
CA ASP A 796 -11.52 -15.70 -55.08
C ASP A 796 -12.90 -15.84 -55.75
N LEU A 797 -13.54 -14.73 -56.13
CA LEU A 797 -14.74 -14.71 -56.97
C LEU A 797 -14.48 -15.31 -58.36
N GLU A 798 -13.32 -15.05 -58.97
CA GLU A 798 -12.93 -15.63 -60.25
C GLU A 798 -12.64 -17.14 -60.13
N MET A 799 -12.00 -17.60 -59.04
CA MET A 799 -11.82 -19.03 -58.75
C MET A 799 -13.17 -19.71 -58.50
N MET A 800 -14.06 -19.12 -57.70
CA MET A 800 -15.42 -19.64 -57.47
C MET A 800 -16.26 -19.61 -58.76
N SER A 801 -16.11 -18.59 -59.61
CA SER A 801 -16.80 -18.51 -60.91
C SER A 801 -16.30 -19.59 -61.86
N ASN A 802 -14.98 -19.78 -61.96
CA ASN A 802 -14.38 -20.87 -62.73
C ASN A 802 -14.80 -22.26 -62.20
N GLU A 803 -14.92 -22.42 -60.88
CA GLU A 803 -15.40 -23.67 -60.26
C GLU A 803 -16.90 -23.90 -60.51
N VAL A 804 -17.74 -22.85 -60.45
CA VAL A 804 -19.15 -22.93 -60.86
C VAL A 804 -19.28 -23.24 -62.36
N VAL A 805 -18.41 -22.70 -63.22
CA VAL A 805 -18.35 -23.06 -64.64
C VAL A 805 -17.84 -24.49 -64.85
N ARG A 806 -16.90 -24.98 -64.03
CA ARG A 806 -16.42 -26.37 -64.07
C ARG A 806 -17.53 -27.34 -63.65
N LEU A 807 -18.22 -27.05 -62.55
CA LEU A 807 -19.38 -27.81 -62.06
C LEU A 807 -20.55 -27.75 -63.06
N SER A 808 -20.84 -26.60 -63.66
CA SER A 808 -21.84 -26.46 -64.71
C SER A 808 -21.47 -27.20 -66.00
N LYS A 809 -20.18 -27.36 -66.31
CA LYS A 809 -19.72 -28.22 -67.41
C LYS A 809 -19.87 -29.70 -67.07
N LEU A 810 -19.61 -30.10 -65.82
CA LEU A 810 -19.88 -31.48 -65.35
C LEU A 810 -21.38 -31.81 -65.44
N THR A 811 -22.26 -30.95 -64.93
CA THR A 811 -23.71 -31.19 -65.02
C THR A 811 -24.22 -31.13 -66.46
N GLN A 812 -23.61 -30.34 -67.34
CA GLN A 812 -23.90 -30.41 -68.78
C GLN A 812 -23.41 -31.72 -69.41
N SER A 813 -22.20 -32.23 -69.10
CA SER A 813 -21.76 -33.53 -69.59
C SER A 813 -22.64 -34.68 -69.09
N ASP A 814 -23.05 -34.66 -67.81
CA ASP A 814 -23.99 -35.63 -67.25
C ASP A 814 -25.38 -35.52 -67.90
N SER A 815 -25.83 -34.31 -68.27
CA SER A 815 -27.08 -34.11 -69.02
C SER A 815 -27.01 -34.69 -70.45
N THR A 816 -25.85 -34.62 -71.12
CA THR A 816 -25.66 -35.25 -72.43
C THR A 816 -25.51 -36.77 -72.34
N ASP A 817 -24.84 -37.28 -71.30
CA ASP A 817 -24.62 -38.71 -71.11
C ASP A 817 -25.89 -39.44 -70.66
N SER A 818 -26.72 -38.80 -69.81
CA SER A 818 -28.07 -39.27 -69.49
C SER A 818 -29.04 -39.18 -70.66
N SER A 819 -28.99 -38.12 -71.47
CA SER A 819 -29.76 -38.02 -72.73
C SER A 819 -29.34 -39.08 -73.77
N THR A 820 -28.10 -39.56 -73.73
CA THR A 820 -27.62 -40.63 -74.61
C THR A 820 -28.05 -42.00 -74.08
N LYS A 821 -27.89 -42.26 -72.78
CA LYS A 821 -28.32 -43.53 -72.14
C LYS A 821 -29.83 -43.74 -72.15
N GLN A 822 -30.65 -42.69 -72.08
CA GLN A 822 -32.11 -42.81 -72.31
C GLN A 822 -32.48 -43.06 -73.77
N LYS A 823 -31.55 -42.92 -74.72
CA LYS A 823 -31.78 -43.20 -76.15
C LYS A 823 -31.32 -44.60 -76.58
N GLU A 824 -30.37 -45.19 -75.85
CA GLU A 824 -29.94 -46.59 -76.04
C GLU A 824 -30.82 -47.63 -75.30
N MET A 825 -31.69 -47.19 -74.37
CA MET A 825 -32.75 -48.05 -73.80
C MET A 825 -34.09 -47.97 -74.56
N ALA A 826 -34.06 -47.47 -75.81
CA ALA A 826 -35.24 -47.29 -76.66
C ALA A 826 -34.99 -47.73 -78.12
N SER A 827 -34.19 -48.79 -78.32
CA SER A 827 -33.99 -49.50 -79.59
C SER A 827 -33.76 -51.00 -79.36
#